data_AF-A0AAD7CEM4-F1
#
_entry.id   AF-A0AAD7CEM4-F1
#
_cell.length_a   1.000
_cell.length_b   1.000
_cell.length_c   1.000
_cell.angle_alpha   90.00
_cell.angle_beta   90.00
_cell.angle_gamma   90.00
#
_symmetry.space_group_name_H-M   'P 1'
#
loop_
_entity.id
_entity.type
_entity.pdbx_description
1 polymer ?
#
loop_
_entity_poly.entity_id
_entity_poly.type
_entity_poly.pdbx_seq_one_letter_code
_entity_poly.pdbx_strand_id
1 'polypeptide(L)'
;MSTLDELDDEPFVSVIDPKLAAIFSFEPFDPDALPDSSDYKRKSEDNGANSGEKRAKTRTSMEHSNQPRLPRCTDTFLALRQGPAYVDKTRFLFQLPASYRYLLLRPPQFGKTTFLSTLYEFYDVQAAETFQEHFKPAETYAGHSQHLCLPLTFANLGTYKSYEDFVDRLEWELRFALESFLVKYATELDLEEPQTYLAFGEKVALTKVLNLVQSRGKTVFVGVDSYDAPLLGSMRSHLVYPAIQPTVVTSQEVAQLLDQYFWEPLQASGDVVAKLFVAGTLSLSTPALQNLVVPVHNPQSCCGFTEDEARQFAASILPGQPLDVAELRARCGSYRFSSEECVDEHLLHPQLLIDLLSDPSFQDFPTSAFDLSSFLLSRLPSESDVSNIVTREGLIDLIASGIVEIEPTELHSGKDYDGTSVSWSGLYHAGALSHVRGSTFRVANGKVLSMIHSRIDRIVRDRYCVLHAGTARIRINFLNALADYVLHDHQPLLEALAQVLRDHTRSFLHKASEREPSLLGVLELLMRNHSLLGCLSSELLEPILSDPNGSKHVRVHGYTTKRIYRWEVTTLTLRGIWQAVNPNETQPSVQDLLLLHEELCQDDEERVLVRPYAVWSESLERMETRLVRSFFEPEAESAQLIAVGGARVLRRAGSAELILVPSAEEDGDGEQEAGEEGDHDNFDWGYDDDDALFP
;
A
#
# COMPACT_ATOMS: atom_id res chain seq x y z
N MET A 1 -41.61 21.56 -33.07
CA MET A 1 -43.03 21.14 -33.03
C MET A 1 -43.12 19.81 -33.74
N SER A 2 -43.87 18.87 -33.13
CA SER A 2 -44.12 17.44 -33.46
C SER A 2 -42.90 16.52 -33.41
N THR A 3 -42.86 15.36 -32.74
CA THR A 3 -43.81 14.57 -31.93
C THR A 3 -42.98 13.46 -31.25
N LEU A 4 -43.38 13.05 -30.05
CA LEU A 4 -42.93 11.82 -29.36
C LEU A 4 -43.54 10.57 -30.04
N ASP A 5 -42.81 9.45 -29.99
CA ASP A 5 -43.24 8.05 -29.71
C ASP A 5 -42.00 7.13 -29.90
N GLU A 6 -41.48 6.57 -28.80
CA GLU A 6 -41.58 5.14 -28.39
C GLU A 6 -40.78 4.17 -29.27
N LEU A 7 -39.76 3.51 -28.68
CA LEU A 7 -39.27 2.16 -29.02
C LEU A 7 -38.32 1.63 -27.90
N ASP A 8 -38.92 0.79 -27.05
CA ASP A 8 -38.43 -0.45 -26.42
C ASP A 8 -37.01 -0.56 -25.82
N ASP A 9 -36.99 -0.60 -24.48
CA ASP A 9 -35.94 -1.19 -23.64
C ASP A 9 -36.13 -2.73 -23.54
N GLU A 10 -35.14 -3.50 -23.99
CA GLU A 10 -34.98 -4.93 -23.67
C GLU A 10 -33.62 -5.13 -22.97
N PRO A 11 -33.57 -5.81 -21.80
CA PRO A 11 -32.33 -6.03 -21.07
C PRO A 11 -31.56 -7.22 -21.64
N PHE A 12 -30.34 -6.97 -22.13
CA PHE A 12 -29.40 -8.03 -22.52
C PHE A 12 -28.94 -8.83 -21.28
N VAL A 13 -29.58 -9.97 -21.04
CA VAL A 13 -29.05 -11.04 -20.19
C VAL A 13 -27.98 -11.80 -20.99
N SER A 14 -26.71 -11.66 -20.61
CA SER A 14 -25.62 -12.45 -21.17
C SER A 14 -25.67 -13.88 -20.64
N VAL A 15 -26.24 -14.78 -21.45
CA VAL A 15 -26.15 -16.23 -21.23
C VAL A 15 -24.71 -16.66 -21.51
N ILE A 16 -23.98 -17.05 -20.47
CA ILE A 16 -22.66 -17.69 -20.60
C ILE A 16 -22.86 -19.07 -21.22
N ASP A 17 -22.18 -19.34 -22.35
CA ASP A 17 -22.16 -20.65 -23.00
C ASP A 17 -21.59 -21.73 -22.06
N PRO A 18 -22.35 -22.80 -21.74
CA PRO A 18 -21.89 -23.88 -20.86
C PRO A 18 -20.62 -24.61 -21.35
N LYS A 19 -20.22 -24.44 -22.62
CA LYS A 19 -18.96 -25.00 -23.15
C LYS A 19 -17.72 -24.18 -22.78
N LEU A 20 -17.85 -22.91 -22.40
CA LEU A 20 -16.72 -22.10 -21.91
C LEU A 20 -16.29 -22.48 -20.49
N ALA A 21 -17.18 -23.07 -19.69
CA ALA A 21 -16.88 -23.51 -18.32
C ALA A 21 -15.83 -24.66 -18.28
N ALA A 22 -15.69 -25.42 -19.37
CA ALA A 22 -14.76 -26.56 -19.46
C ALA A 22 -13.32 -26.17 -19.89
N ILE A 23 -13.07 -24.90 -20.25
CA ILE A 23 -11.74 -24.38 -20.61
C ILE A 23 -10.97 -23.85 -19.37
N PHE A 24 -11.63 -23.79 -18.21
CA PHE A 24 -11.05 -23.31 -16.94
C PHE A 24 -10.24 -24.35 -16.15
N SER A 25 -9.96 -25.53 -16.73
CA SER A 25 -9.01 -26.47 -16.12
C SER A 25 -7.57 -26.08 -16.50
N PHE A 26 -6.89 -25.37 -15.60
CA PHE A 26 -5.45 -25.16 -15.63
C PHE A 26 -4.71 -26.51 -15.57
N GLU A 27 -3.88 -26.81 -16.57
CA GLU A 27 -2.86 -27.86 -16.44
C GLU A 27 -1.55 -27.26 -15.91
N PRO A 28 -0.84 -27.95 -15.00
CA PRO A 28 0.41 -27.47 -14.40
C PRO A 28 1.57 -27.45 -15.41
N PHE A 29 2.53 -26.57 -15.14
CA PHE A 29 3.78 -26.36 -15.88
C PHE A 29 4.59 -27.66 -16.07
N ASP A 30 4.93 -28.00 -17.32
CA ASP A 30 5.81 -29.13 -17.69
C ASP A 30 7.25 -28.63 -17.92
N PRO A 31 8.20 -28.98 -17.04
CA PRO A 31 9.59 -28.51 -17.12
C PRO A 31 10.41 -29.14 -18.27
N ASP A 32 9.91 -30.17 -18.96
CA ASP A 32 10.67 -30.90 -19.99
C ASP A 32 10.48 -30.36 -21.42
N ALA A 33 9.72 -29.28 -21.60
CA ALA A 33 9.33 -28.74 -22.92
C ALA A 33 10.25 -27.63 -23.50
N LEU A 34 11.54 -27.58 -23.15
CA LEU A 34 12.49 -26.61 -23.71
C LEU A 34 13.28 -27.21 -24.92
N PRO A 35 13.47 -26.47 -26.02
CA PRO A 35 14.32 -26.91 -27.13
C PRO A 35 15.81 -26.84 -26.74
N ASP A 36 16.57 -27.86 -27.16
CA ASP A 36 17.95 -28.13 -26.77
C ASP A 36 18.93 -27.05 -27.25
N SER A 37 19.78 -26.54 -26.34
CA SER A 37 20.61 -25.34 -26.52
C SER A 37 22.01 -25.63 -27.09
N SER A 38 22.09 -26.54 -28.06
CA SER A 38 23.37 -26.98 -28.64
C SER A 38 23.65 -26.40 -30.02
N ASP A 39 23.51 -25.10 -30.23
CA ASP A 39 24.06 -24.46 -31.43
C ASP A 39 24.15 -22.96 -31.20
N TYR A 40 25.25 -22.45 -30.63
CA TYR A 40 25.82 -21.12 -30.90
C TYR A 40 27.10 -20.93 -30.06
N LYS A 41 28.23 -21.44 -30.56
CA LYS A 41 29.57 -21.03 -30.10
C LYS A 41 30.53 -20.84 -31.28
N ARG A 42 30.82 -19.58 -31.61
CA ARG A 42 32.04 -19.11 -32.31
C ARG A 42 32.41 -17.75 -31.69
N LYS A 43 33.46 -17.70 -30.87
CA LYS A 43 34.90 -17.46 -31.18
C LYS A 43 35.28 -15.99 -31.02
N SER A 44 35.98 -15.68 -29.93
CA SER A 44 37.03 -14.67 -29.88
C SER A 44 37.99 -14.94 -28.70
N GLU A 45 39.10 -15.62 -28.99
CA GLU A 45 40.42 -15.41 -28.37
C GLU A 45 40.94 -14.06 -28.92
N ASP A 46 41.80 -13.24 -28.32
CA ASP A 46 42.93 -13.46 -27.42
C ASP A 46 43.45 -12.09 -26.89
N ASN A 47 44.36 -12.16 -25.92
CA ASN A 47 45.37 -11.18 -25.46
C ASN A 47 45.11 -10.31 -24.19
N GLY A 48 45.84 -10.68 -23.12
CA GLY A 48 46.86 -9.77 -22.58
C GLY A 48 46.84 -9.47 -21.08
N ALA A 49 47.57 -10.28 -20.31
CA ALA A 49 47.90 -10.18 -18.88
C ALA A 49 48.36 -8.81 -18.34
N ASN A 50 48.13 -8.50 -17.03
CA ASN A 50 49.09 -8.75 -15.93
C ASN A 50 48.58 -8.39 -14.51
N SER A 51 49.16 -9.08 -13.51
CA SER A 51 49.21 -8.85 -12.03
C SER A 51 47.90 -8.67 -11.26
N GLY A 52 47.52 -9.47 -10.26
CA GLY A 52 48.30 -10.36 -9.41
C GLY A 52 48.11 -9.97 -7.94
N GLU A 53 47.07 -10.47 -7.27
CA GLU A 53 47.09 -10.60 -5.81
C GLU A 53 46.14 -11.71 -5.34
N LYS A 54 46.73 -12.68 -4.65
CA LYS A 54 46.10 -13.93 -4.23
C LYS A 54 45.25 -13.67 -2.97
N ARG A 55 43.96 -14.02 -3.02
CA ARG A 55 43.20 -14.38 -1.82
C ARG A 55 42.50 -15.70 -2.08
N ALA A 56 43.01 -16.74 -1.43
CA ALA A 56 42.51 -18.10 -1.53
C ALA A 56 41.03 -18.14 -1.11
N LYS A 57 40.13 -18.40 -2.07
CA LYS A 57 38.76 -18.84 -1.81
C LYS A 57 38.69 -20.33 -2.07
N THR A 58 38.32 -21.04 -1.01
CA THR A 58 37.88 -22.42 -0.98
C THR A 58 36.97 -22.70 -2.18
N ARG A 59 37.42 -23.59 -3.06
CA ARG A 59 36.58 -24.20 -4.11
C ARG A 59 35.61 -25.14 -3.41
N THR A 60 34.46 -24.64 -3.02
CA THR A 60 33.28 -25.46 -2.80
C THR A 60 32.67 -25.73 -4.18
N SER A 61 32.56 -27.01 -4.49
CA SER A 61 31.94 -27.58 -5.68
C SER A 61 30.58 -26.93 -5.99
N MET A 62 30.45 -26.38 -7.20
CA MET A 62 29.18 -25.95 -7.79
C MET A 62 28.33 -27.19 -8.10
N GLU A 63 27.50 -27.60 -7.15
CA GLU A 63 26.25 -28.28 -7.50
C GLU A 63 25.34 -27.21 -8.12
N HIS A 64 24.96 -27.40 -9.39
CA HIS A 64 23.99 -26.53 -10.04
C HIS A 64 22.63 -26.81 -9.41
N SER A 65 22.20 -25.98 -8.46
CA SER A 65 20.82 -25.96 -8.01
C SER A 65 19.95 -25.61 -9.21
N ASN A 66 19.06 -26.51 -9.61
CA ASN A 66 18.11 -26.35 -10.72
C ASN A 66 16.99 -25.32 -10.39
N GLN A 67 17.30 -24.33 -9.56
CA GLN A 67 16.35 -23.33 -9.08
C GLN A 67 16.34 -22.12 -10.03
N PRO A 68 15.15 -21.69 -10.50
CA PRO A 68 15.04 -20.50 -11.33
C PRO A 68 15.50 -19.27 -10.55
N ARG A 69 16.18 -18.36 -11.26
CA ARG A 69 16.70 -17.13 -10.67
C ARG A 69 15.55 -16.19 -10.28
N LEU A 70 15.68 -15.47 -9.17
CA LEU A 70 14.75 -14.38 -8.85
C LEU A 70 14.88 -13.19 -9.83
N PRO A 71 13.75 -12.56 -10.21
CA PRO A 71 13.74 -11.41 -11.10
C PRO A 71 14.32 -10.16 -10.41
N ARG A 72 14.93 -9.29 -11.21
CA ARG A 72 15.42 -7.97 -10.78
C ARG A 72 14.46 -6.88 -11.24
N CYS A 73 14.52 -5.75 -10.56
CA CYS A 73 13.75 -4.54 -10.93
C CYS A 73 14.09 -3.99 -12.33
N THR A 74 15.22 -4.40 -12.93
CA THR A 74 15.64 -3.99 -14.28
C THR A 74 15.25 -4.98 -15.38
N ASP A 75 14.72 -6.15 -15.03
CA ASP A 75 14.44 -7.19 -16.02
C ASP A 75 13.19 -6.84 -16.86
N THR A 76 13.36 -6.84 -18.19
CA THR A 76 12.28 -6.63 -19.16
C THR A 76 11.49 -7.92 -19.40
N PHE A 77 10.33 -7.82 -20.04
CA PHE A 77 9.51 -8.99 -20.41
C PHE A 77 10.31 -10.10 -21.11
N LEU A 78 11.11 -9.76 -22.12
CA LEU A 78 11.96 -10.73 -22.82
C LEU A 78 12.99 -11.39 -21.90
N ALA A 79 13.64 -10.62 -21.03
CA ALA A 79 14.59 -11.16 -20.06
C ALA A 79 13.91 -12.12 -19.07
N LEU A 80 12.70 -11.79 -18.63
CA LEU A 80 11.89 -12.63 -17.73
C LEU A 80 11.44 -13.93 -18.39
N ARG A 81 11.10 -13.89 -19.69
CA ARG A 81 10.76 -15.09 -20.46
C ARG A 81 11.92 -16.08 -20.64
N GLN A 82 13.16 -15.60 -20.53
CA GLN A 82 14.36 -16.36 -20.89
C GLN A 82 15.15 -16.93 -19.70
N GLY A 83 14.75 -16.69 -18.44
CA GLY A 83 15.55 -17.22 -17.32
C GLY A 83 14.96 -17.10 -15.91
N PRO A 84 14.60 -15.90 -15.43
CA PRO A 84 14.06 -15.75 -14.09
C PRO A 84 12.68 -16.40 -13.92
N ALA A 85 12.30 -16.69 -12.67
CA ALA A 85 10.90 -16.98 -12.39
C ALA A 85 10.04 -15.76 -12.75
N TYR A 86 8.90 -16.02 -13.39
CA TYR A 86 8.04 -14.98 -13.94
C TYR A 86 6.57 -15.38 -13.80
N VAL A 87 5.75 -14.45 -13.32
CA VAL A 87 4.29 -14.57 -13.36
C VAL A 87 3.81 -13.96 -14.67
N ASP A 88 3.19 -14.80 -15.49
CA ASP A 88 2.72 -14.40 -16.81
C ASP A 88 1.46 -13.50 -16.73
N LYS A 89 1.60 -12.26 -17.19
CA LYS A 89 0.53 -11.24 -17.20
C LYS A 89 -0.05 -10.99 -18.59
N THR A 90 0.28 -11.80 -19.60
CA THR A 90 -0.20 -11.59 -20.98
C THR A 90 -1.71 -11.68 -21.13
N ARG A 91 -2.42 -12.36 -20.21
CA ARG A 91 -3.90 -12.42 -20.19
C ARG A 91 -4.58 -11.04 -20.18
N PHE A 92 -3.92 -10.03 -19.62
CA PHE A 92 -4.48 -8.68 -19.55
C PHE A 92 -4.47 -7.95 -20.90
N LEU A 93 -3.66 -8.42 -21.86
CA LEU A 93 -3.55 -7.83 -23.18
C LEU A 93 -4.84 -7.99 -23.98
N PHE A 94 -5.59 -9.09 -23.78
CA PHE A 94 -6.88 -9.36 -24.43
C PHE A 94 -8.01 -8.42 -24.04
N GLN A 95 -7.86 -7.78 -22.89
CA GLN A 95 -8.90 -6.95 -22.31
C GLN A 95 -8.70 -5.47 -22.67
N LEU A 96 -7.59 -5.14 -23.34
CA LEU A 96 -7.31 -3.78 -23.78
C LEU A 96 -8.10 -3.49 -25.07
N PRO A 97 -8.80 -2.34 -25.15
CA PRO A 97 -9.52 -1.96 -26.35
C PRO A 97 -8.55 -1.61 -27.49
N ALA A 98 -9.06 -1.56 -28.72
CA ALA A 98 -8.27 -1.24 -29.91
C ALA A 98 -7.62 0.16 -29.87
N SER A 99 -8.16 1.09 -29.08
CA SER A 99 -7.57 2.39 -28.79
C SER A 99 -7.82 2.74 -27.33
N TYR A 100 -6.81 3.26 -26.63
CA TYR A 100 -6.93 3.70 -25.24
C TYR A 100 -5.91 4.78 -24.88
N ARG A 101 -6.24 5.53 -23.83
CA ARG A 101 -5.33 6.46 -23.15
C ARG A 101 -5.45 6.23 -21.65
N TYR A 102 -4.53 5.44 -21.09
CA TYR A 102 -4.61 4.97 -19.71
C TYR A 102 -3.58 5.60 -18.79
N LEU A 103 -4.01 5.87 -17.56
CA LEU A 103 -3.15 6.22 -16.44
C LEU A 103 -3.18 5.09 -15.40
N LEU A 104 -2.03 4.48 -15.12
CA LEU A 104 -1.87 3.45 -14.11
C LEU A 104 -0.99 3.97 -12.95
N LEU A 105 -1.65 4.24 -11.82
CA LEU A 105 -0.99 4.60 -10.57
C LEU A 105 -0.91 3.37 -9.67
N ARG A 106 0.32 2.98 -9.30
CA ARG A 106 0.60 1.90 -8.37
C ARG A 106 1.80 2.26 -7.52
N PRO A 107 1.99 1.63 -6.35
CA PRO A 107 3.19 1.82 -5.53
C PRO A 107 4.50 1.60 -6.32
N PRO A 108 5.65 2.10 -5.82
CA PRO A 108 6.95 1.80 -6.43
C PRO A 108 7.18 0.29 -6.53
N GLN A 109 7.87 -0.19 -7.58
CA GLN A 109 8.24 -1.61 -7.75
C GLN A 109 7.05 -2.60 -7.78
N PHE A 110 5.87 -2.13 -8.17
CA PHE A 110 4.67 -2.95 -8.31
C PHE A 110 4.54 -3.69 -9.66
N GLY A 111 5.57 -3.62 -10.53
CA GLY A 111 5.59 -4.29 -11.84
C GLY A 111 5.16 -3.43 -13.05
N LYS A 112 5.01 -2.11 -12.85
CA LYS A 112 4.61 -1.15 -13.90
C LYS A 112 5.52 -1.19 -15.15
N THR A 113 6.83 -1.07 -14.95
CA THR A 113 7.85 -1.10 -16.02
C THR A 113 7.82 -2.44 -16.78
N THR A 114 7.70 -3.55 -16.05
CA THR A 114 7.60 -4.89 -16.65
C THR A 114 6.35 -5.02 -17.51
N PHE A 115 5.20 -4.52 -17.05
CA PHE A 115 3.98 -4.53 -17.84
C PHE A 115 4.08 -3.65 -19.09
N LEU A 116 4.65 -2.45 -18.99
CA LEU A 116 4.96 -1.61 -20.14
C LEU A 116 5.87 -2.33 -21.16
N SER A 117 6.90 -3.03 -20.68
CA SER A 117 7.77 -3.82 -21.57
C SER A 117 7.04 -4.97 -22.26
N THR A 118 6.02 -5.54 -21.60
CA THR A 118 5.15 -6.56 -22.20
C THR A 118 4.29 -5.96 -23.31
N LEU A 119 3.76 -4.74 -23.10
CA LEU A 119 2.98 -4.02 -24.11
C LEU A 119 3.83 -3.63 -25.33
N TYR A 120 5.09 -3.21 -25.14
CA TYR A 120 5.98 -2.94 -26.26
C TYR A 120 6.21 -4.20 -27.10
N GLU A 121 6.56 -5.32 -26.46
CA GLU A 121 6.75 -6.58 -27.19
C GLU A 121 5.48 -7.04 -27.91
N PHE A 122 4.31 -6.75 -27.34
CA PHE A 122 3.02 -7.13 -27.92
C PHE A 122 2.62 -6.29 -29.14
N TYR A 123 2.82 -4.97 -29.10
CA TYR A 123 2.32 -4.05 -30.13
C TYR A 123 3.32 -3.72 -31.23
N ASP A 124 4.62 -3.92 -31.00
CA ASP A 124 5.67 -3.50 -31.92
C ASP A 124 5.63 -4.27 -33.24
N VAL A 125 5.62 -3.53 -34.35
CA VAL A 125 5.71 -4.09 -35.71
C VAL A 125 6.97 -4.92 -35.92
N GLN A 126 8.09 -4.58 -35.27
CA GLN A 126 9.34 -5.32 -35.42
C GLN A 126 9.36 -6.63 -34.64
N ALA A 127 8.46 -6.82 -33.66
CA ALA A 127 8.30 -8.07 -32.93
C ALA A 127 7.45 -9.10 -33.70
N ALA A 128 6.95 -8.77 -34.90
CA ALA A 128 6.04 -9.65 -35.66
C ALA A 128 6.62 -11.03 -35.98
N GLU A 129 7.93 -11.10 -36.27
CA GLU A 129 8.60 -12.36 -36.61
C GLU A 129 8.82 -13.27 -35.38
N THR A 130 9.10 -12.68 -34.21
CA THR A 130 9.37 -13.39 -32.95
C THR A 130 8.13 -13.52 -32.05
N PHE A 131 6.98 -12.99 -32.48
CA PHE A 131 5.76 -12.93 -31.67
C PHE A 131 5.34 -14.30 -31.13
N GLN A 132 5.38 -15.35 -31.97
CA GLN A 132 4.99 -16.70 -31.57
C GLN A 132 5.98 -17.37 -30.59
N GLU A 133 7.20 -16.84 -30.46
CA GLU A 133 8.19 -17.32 -29.50
C GLU A 133 7.93 -16.76 -28.09
N HIS A 134 7.33 -15.57 -28.01
CA HIS A 134 7.14 -14.84 -26.75
C HIS A 134 5.69 -14.89 -26.22
N PHE A 135 4.73 -15.16 -27.10
CA PHE A 135 3.31 -15.26 -26.79
C PHE A 135 2.77 -16.63 -27.23
N LYS A 136 1.93 -17.27 -26.39
CA LYS A 136 1.55 -18.67 -26.57
C LYS A 136 0.71 -18.87 -27.85
N PRO A 137 0.95 -19.91 -28.66
CA PRO A 137 0.27 -20.13 -29.94
C PRO A 137 -1.25 -20.37 -29.85
N ALA A 138 -1.77 -20.74 -28.68
CA ALA A 138 -3.17 -21.11 -28.49
C ALA A 138 -4.13 -19.91 -28.46
N GLU A 139 -3.62 -18.68 -28.42
CA GLU A 139 -4.42 -17.47 -28.27
C GLU A 139 -4.31 -16.63 -29.55
N THR A 140 -5.43 -16.43 -30.26
CA THR A 140 -5.49 -15.49 -31.39
C THR A 140 -5.44 -14.06 -30.85
N TYR A 141 -4.24 -13.50 -30.73
CA TYR A 141 -4.02 -12.13 -30.26
C TYR A 141 -4.44 -11.12 -31.34
N ALA A 142 -5.73 -10.76 -31.41
CA ALA A 142 -6.14 -9.70 -32.32
C ALA A 142 -5.43 -8.37 -31.95
N GLY A 143 -4.86 -7.68 -32.93
CA GLY A 143 -4.24 -6.37 -32.71
C GLY A 143 -2.77 -6.36 -32.28
N HIS A 144 -2.07 -7.49 -32.33
CA HIS A 144 -0.62 -7.55 -32.06
C HIS A 144 0.22 -6.99 -33.22
N SER A 145 1.43 -6.51 -32.92
CA SER A 145 2.44 -6.06 -33.89
C SER A 145 1.94 -5.04 -34.93
N GLN A 146 1.12 -4.07 -34.51
CA GLN A 146 0.46 -3.10 -35.40
C GLN A 146 1.05 -1.68 -35.35
N HIS A 147 1.81 -1.36 -34.30
CA HIS A 147 2.16 0.02 -33.97
C HIS A 147 3.68 0.20 -33.85
N LEU A 148 4.16 1.39 -34.21
CA LEU A 148 5.52 1.80 -33.85
C LEU A 148 5.52 2.13 -32.36
N CYS A 149 6.36 1.47 -31.57
CA CYS A 149 6.41 1.67 -30.13
C CYS A 149 7.39 2.79 -29.75
N LEU A 150 6.90 3.86 -29.11
CA LEU A 150 7.69 4.96 -28.55
C LEU A 150 7.78 4.82 -27.02
N PRO A 151 8.88 4.24 -26.51
CA PRO A 151 9.13 4.18 -25.08
C PRO A 151 9.67 5.50 -24.54
N LEU A 152 9.03 6.01 -23.49
CA LEU A 152 9.48 7.18 -22.73
C LEU A 152 9.63 6.79 -21.25
N THR A 153 10.67 7.31 -20.61
CA THR A 153 10.86 7.20 -19.17
C THR A 153 11.27 8.55 -18.60
N PHE A 154 10.61 8.97 -17.53
CA PHE A 154 10.95 10.23 -16.84
C PHE A 154 11.77 9.98 -15.57
N ALA A 155 12.26 8.75 -15.33
CA ALA A 155 13.03 8.42 -14.13
C ALA A 155 14.22 9.37 -13.88
N ASN A 156 14.90 9.83 -14.96
CA ASN A 156 16.03 10.76 -14.89
C ASN A 156 15.63 12.22 -14.61
N LEU A 157 14.34 12.54 -14.64
CA LEU A 157 13.80 13.86 -14.33
C LEU A 157 13.47 14.02 -12.84
N GLY A 158 13.80 13.02 -12.01
CA GLY A 158 13.60 13.04 -10.56
C GLY A 158 14.61 13.87 -9.76
N THR A 159 15.61 14.45 -10.41
CA THR A 159 16.65 15.28 -9.78
C THR A 159 17.10 16.40 -10.72
N TYR A 160 16.90 17.65 -10.31
CA TYR A 160 17.35 18.84 -11.04
C TYR A 160 17.63 20.00 -10.08
N LYS A 161 18.41 20.98 -10.52
CA LYS A 161 18.97 22.07 -9.69
C LYS A 161 18.31 23.43 -9.92
N SER A 162 17.76 23.67 -11.11
CA SER A 162 17.07 24.91 -11.47
C SER A 162 16.00 24.64 -12.53
N TYR A 163 15.22 25.68 -12.86
CA TYR A 163 14.25 25.65 -13.95
C TYR A 163 14.91 25.31 -15.28
N GLU A 164 16.04 25.96 -15.58
CA GLU A 164 16.81 25.74 -16.81
C GLU A 164 17.37 24.32 -16.87
N ASP A 165 17.94 23.80 -15.76
CA ASP A 165 18.42 22.41 -15.69
C ASP A 165 17.28 21.40 -15.90
N PHE A 166 16.07 21.69 -15.40
CA PHE A 166 14.91 20.83 -15.66
C PHE A 166 14.49 20.87 -17.14
N VAL A 167 14.44 22.06 -17.76
CA VAL A 167 14.13 22.20 -19.20
C VAL A 167 15.16 21.45 -20.05
N ASP A 168 16.45 21.67 -19.80
CA ASP A 168 17.54 21.01 -20.54
C ASP A 168 17.44 19.47 -20.44
N ARG A 169 17.13 18.95 -19.24
CA ARG A 169 16.92 17.51 -19.02
C ARG A 169 15.67 16.98 -19.74
N LEU A 170 14.56 17.69 -19.65
CA LEU A 170 13.32 17.30 -20.32
C LEU A 170 13.51 17.25 -21.84
N GLU A 171 14.12 18.28 -22.43
CA GLU A 171 14.45 18.31 -23.85
C GLU A 171 15.40 17.17 -24.23
N TRP A 172 16.42 16.91 -23.41
CA TRP A 172 17.37 15.81 -23.63
C TRP A 172 16.70 14.43 -23.62
N GLU A 173 15.91 14.12 -22.58
CA GLU A 173 15.24 12.82 -22.43
C GLU A 173 14.26 12.56 -23.58
N LEU A 174 13.45 13.56 -23.95
CA LEU A 174 12.54 13.46 -25.09
C LEU A 174 13.30 13.26 -26.40
N ARG A 175 14.34 14.06 -26.64
CA ARG A 175 15.16 13.93 -27.85
C ARG A 175 15.79 12.55 -27.95
N PHE A 176 16.42 12.07 -26.89
CA PHE A 176 17.12 10.79 -26.89
C PHE A 176 16.16 9.63 -27.23
N ALA A 177 14.96 9.64 -26.65
CA ALA A 177 13.94 8.65 -26.96
C ALA A 177 13.46 8.75 -28.42
N LEU A 178 13.25 9.97 -28.94
CA LEU A 178 12.82 10.20 -30.31
C LEU A 178 13.89 9.83 -31.34
N GLU A 179 15.17 10.12 -31.10
CA GLU A 179 16.27 9.70 -31.97
C GLU A 179 16.37 8.17 -32.00
N SER A 180 16.27 7.52 -30.85
CA SER A 180 16.25 6.05 -30.75
C SER A 180 15.07 5.46 -31.51
N PHE A 181 13.89 6.08 -31.42
CA PHE A 181 12.70 5.70 -32.17
C PHE A 181 12.88 5.84 -33.69
N LEU A 182 13.44 6.97 -34.15
CA LEU A 182 13.68 7.22 -35.57
C LEU A 182 14.70 6.25 -36.17
N VAL A 183 15.76 5.94 -35.41
CA VAL A 183 16.77 4.94 -35.82
C VAL A 183 16.14 3.55 -35.89
N LYS A 184 15.35 3.17 -34.88
CA LYS A 184 14.69 1.86 -34.84
C LYS A 184 13.76 1.67 -36.03
N TYR A 185 12.89 2.63 -36.31
CA TYR A 185 11.86 2.51 -37.36
C TYR A 185 12.23 3.20 -38.67
N ALA A 186 13.51 3.34 -38.97
CA ALA A 186 13.98 4.05 -40.17
C ALA A 186 13.41 3.45 -41.46
N THR A 187 13.25 2.12 -41.51
CA THR A 187 12.69 1.41 -42.66
C THR A 187 11.18 1.66 -42.80
N GLU A 188 10.43 1.57 -41.71
CA GLU A 188 8.98 1.77 -41.68
C GLU A 188 8.57 3.23 -41.93
N LEU A 189 9.48 4.16 -41.62
CA LEU A 189 9.34 5.60 -41.83
C LEU A 189 9.99 6.11 -43.12
N ASP A 190 10.68 5.24 -43.86
CA ASP A 190 11.41 5.56 -45.09
C ASP A 190 12.32 6.79 -44.89
N LEU A 191 13.18 6.68 -43.87
CA LEU A 191 14.18 7.67 -43.45
C LEU A 191 15.58 7.18 -43.79
N GLU A 192 16.27 7.90 -44.69
CA GLU A 192 17.67 7.59 -45.03
C GLU A 192 18.66 8.02 -43.93
N GLU A 193 18.45 9.20 -43.33
CA GLU A 193 19.31 9.76 -42.29
C GLU A 193 18.54 10.04 -40.99
N PRO A 194 18.12 9.00 -40.25
CA PRO A 194 17.30 9.17 -39.05
C PRO A 194 18.01 9.99 -37.96
N GLN A 195 19.35 9.96 -37.89
CA GLN A 195 20.14 10.67 -36.86
C GLN A 195 20.19 12.19 -37.06
N THR A 196 19.96 12.69 -38.28
CA THR A 196 20.01 14.13 -38.60
C THR A 196 18.62 14.77 -38.66
N TYR A 197 17.57 13.95 -38.50
CA TYR A 197 16.18 14.41 -38.63
C TYR A 197 15.77 15.43 -37.56
N LEU A 198 16.33 15.34 -36.35
CA LEU A 198 16.06 16.25 -35.24
C LEU A 198 17.21 17.24 -35.03
N ALA A 199 16.89 18.53 -35.07
CA ALA A 199 17.87 19.59 -34.86
C ALA A 199 18.14 19.82 -33.35
N PHE A 200 19.30 20.42 -33.02
CA PHE A 200 19.61 20.83 -31.65
C PHE A 200 18.72 21.98 -31.17
N GLY A 201 18.15 21.83 -29.97
CA GLY A 201 17.19 22.77 -29.38
C GLY A 201 15.81 22.79 -30.05
N GLU A 202 15.42 21.74 -30.79
CA GLU A 202 14.13 21.68 -31.48
C GLU A 202 12.98 21.40 -30.50
N LYS A 203 12.36 22.47 -29.99
CA LYS A 203 11.27 22.43 -29.00
C LYS A 203 10.00 21.70 -29.46
N VAL A 204 9.88 21.40 -30.75
CA VAL A 204 8.69 20.79 -31.38
C VAL A 204 9.02 19.37 -31.91
N ALA A 205 10.07 18.74 -31.38
CA ALA A 205 10.58 17.45 -31.84
C ALA A 205 9.52 16.34 -31.83
N LEU A 206 8.74 16.22 -30.73
CA LEU A 206 7.70 15.20 -30.62
C LEU A 206 6.62 15.37 -31.70
N THR A 207 6.08 16.58 -31.86
CA THR A 207 5.10 16.89 -32.91
C THR A 207 5.64 16.58 -34.31
N LYS A 208 6.90 16.91 -34.58
CA LYS A 208 7.56 16.63 -35.86
C LYS A 208 7.63 15.14 -36.16
N VAL A 209 8.05 14.33 -35.18
CA VAL A 209 8.08 12.87 -35.31
C VAL A 209 6.68 12.29 -35.50
N LEU A 210 5.68 12.74 -34.73
CA LEU A 210 4.30 12.25 -34.88
C LEU A 210 3.72 12.61 -36.26
N ASN A 211 3.99 13.81 -36.78
CA ASN A 211 3.59 14.21 -38.13
C ASN A 211 4.27 13.34 -39.21
N LEU A 212 5.54 12.98 -39.00
CA LEU A 212 6.23 12.04 -39.89
C LEU A 212 5.52 10.69 -39.89
N VAL A 213 5.26 10.11 -38.71
CA VAL A 213 4.55 8.83 -38.59
C VAL A 213 3.19 8.90 -39.31
N GLN A 214 2.43 9.99 -39.10
CA GLN A 214 1.16 10.23 -39.76
C GLN A 214 1.29 10.27 -41.28
N SER A 215 2.31 10.98 -41.80
CA SER A 215 2.54 11.11 -43.24
C SER A 215 2.86 9.79 -43.93
N ARG A 216 3.32 8.79 -43.16
CA ARG A 216 3.60 7.42 -43.63
C ARG A 216 2.42 6.47 -43.40
N GLY A 217 1.28 6.96 -42.91
CA GLY A 217 0.10 6.14 -42.64
C GLY A 217 0.33 5.10 -41.53
N LYS A 218 1.25 5.38 -40.62
CA LYS A 218 1.58 4.52 -39.47
C LYS A 218 0.92 5.08 -38.20
N THR A 219 0.88 4.25 -37.16
CA THR A 219 0.37 4.63 -35.82
C THR A 219 1.39 4.30 -34.75
N VAL A 220 1.31 4.99 -33.62
CA VAL A 220 2.23 4.88 -32.49
C VAL A 220 1.53 4.32 -31.25
N PHE A 221 2.18 3.38 -30.58
CA PHE A 221 1.92 3.09 -29.17
C PHE A 221 2.93 3.89 -28.34
N VAL A 222 2.45 4.79 -27.49
CA VAL A 222 3.29 5.58 -26.58
C VAL A 222 3.15 5.00 -25.18
N GLY A 223 4.26 4.57 -24.58
CA GLY A 223 4.29 4.21 -23.17
C GLY A 223 5.21 5.15 -22.40
N VAL A 224 4.76 5.57 -21.22
CA VAL A 224 5.49 6.49 -20.34
C VAL A 224 5.68 5.82 -18.99
N ASP A 225 6.92 5.58 -18.62
CA ASP A 225 7.26 5.05 -17.30
C ASP A 225 7.78 6.15 -16.36
N SER A 226 7.55 5.97 -15.06
CA SER A 226 7.96 6.91 -14.01
C SER A 226 7.55 8.36 -14.30
N TYR A 227 6.36 8.58 -14.87
CA TYR A 227 5.93 9.91 -15.33
C TYR A 227 5.90 10.96 -14.20
N ASP A 228 5.80 10.50 -12.96
CA ASP A 228 5.70 11.30 -11.74
C ASP A 228 7.05 11.69 -11.15
N ALA A 229 8.15 11.16 -11.68
CA ALA A 229 9.51 11.51 -11.24
C ALA A 229 9.80 13.03 -11.24
N PRO A 230 9.40 13.82 -12.26
CA PRO A 230 9.51 15.29 -12.22
C PRO A 230 8.88 15.94 -10.98
N LEU A 231 7.69 15.46 -10.58
CA LEU A 231 7.01 15.94 -9.37
C LEU A 231 7.82 15.61 -8.11
N LEU A 232 8.33 14.38 -8.02
CA LEU A 232 9.19 13.95 -6.92
C LEU A 232 10.48 14.77 -6.84
N GLY A 233 11.04 15.17 -7.99
CA GLY A 233 12.18 16.08 -8.08
C GLY A 233 11.86 17.45 -7.49
N SER A 234 10.68 18.01 -7.80
CA SER A 234 10.19 19.27 -7.22
C SER A 234 10.06 19.17 -5.70
N MET A 235 9.46 18.08 -5.19
CA MET A 235 9.32 17.87 -3.75
C MET A 235 10.67 17.79 -3.02
N ARG A 236 11.68 17.17 -3.64
CA ARG A 236 13.01 16.99 -3.05
C ARG A 236 13.87 18.26 -3.10
N SER A 237 13.75 19.06 -4.16
CA SER A 237 14.54 20.29 -4.32
C SER A 237 14.22 21.36 -3.28
N HIS A 238 12.99 21.39 -2.77
CA HIS A 238 12.57 22.25 -1.64
C HIS A 238 13.38 22.01 -0.35
N LEU A 239 14.14 20.91 -0.26
CA LEU A 239 14.79 20.44 0.99
C LEU A 239 16.26 20.79 1.11
N VAL A 240 16.95 20.89 -0.02
CA VAL A 240 18.43 20.99 -0.02
C VAL A 240 18.89 22.44 0.13
N TYR A 241 18.07 23.42 -0.28
CA TYR A 241 18.47 24.83 -0.32
C TYR A 241 17.37 25.81 0.14
N PRO A 242 16.87 25.75 1.39
CA PRO A 242 15.83 26.66 1.88
C PRO A 242 16.24 28.15 1.86
N ALA A 243 17.55 28.45 1.84
CA ALA A 243 18.11 29.80 1.83
C ALA A 243 18.47 30.35 0.43
N ILE A 244 18.36 29.56 -0.64
CA ILE A 244 18.65 29.97 -2.03
C ILE A 244 17.31 30.01 -2.80
N GLN A 245 16.50 31.03 -2.53
CA GLN A 245 15.10 31.08 -2.98
C GLN A 245 14.81 31.39 -4.49
N PRO A 246 15.74 31.72 -5.41
CA PRO A 246 15.30 32.00 -6.79
C PRO A 246 15.30 30.81 -7.76
N THR A 247 15.67 29.58 -7.37
CA THR A 247 15.91 28.47 -8.33
C THR A 247 15.11 27.18 -8.11
N VAL A 248 14.16 27.14 -7.18
CA VAL A 248 13.37 25.92 -6.93
C VAL A 248 12.20 25.84 -7.91
N VAL A 249 12.22 24.85 -8.80
CA VAL A 249 11.11 24.60 -9.75
C VAL A 249 9.89 24.08 -9.00
N THR A 250 8.80 24.82 -9.06
CA THR A 250 7.53 24.47 -8.45
C THR A 250 6.85 23.31 -9.19
N SER A 251 5.94 22.60 -8.51
CA SER A 251 5.12 21.56 -9.14
C SER A 251 4.28 22.09 -10.30
N GLN A 252 3.84 23.36 -10.23
CA GLN A 252 3.09 24.03 -11.28
C GLN A 252 3.95 24.30 -12.52
N GLU A 253 5.19 24.76 -12.34
CA GLU A 253 6.12 24.96 -13.45
C GLU A 253 6.49 23.63 -14.13
N VAL A 254 6.69 22.57 -13.34
CA VAL A 254 6.88 21.21 -13.87
C VAL A 254 5.69 20.78 -14.72
N ALA A 255 4.46 20.96 -14.21
CA ALA A 255 3.23 20.64 -14.92
C ALA A 255 3.12 21.41 -16.24
N GLN A 256 3.37 22.73 -16.23
CA GLN A 256 3.32 23.58 -17.43
C GLN A 256 4.33 23.16 -18.50
N LEU A 257 5.54 22.80 -18.09
CA LEU A 257 6.58 22.33 -19.02
C LEU A 257 6.24 20.95 -19.60
N LEU A 258 5.71 20.03 -18.79
CA LEU A 258 5.22 18.76 -19.32
C LEU A 258 4.02 18.97 -20.27
N ASP A 259 3.14 19.91 -19.97
CA ASP A 259 2.04 20.27 -20.88
C ASP A 259 2.61 20.75 -22.23
N GLN A 260 3.53 21.71 -22.22
CA GLN A 260 4.11 22.31 -23.42
C GLN A 260 4.92 21.32 -24.27
N TYR A 261 5.85 20.57 -23.67
CA TYR A 261 6.82 19.75 -24.42
C TYR A 261 6.32 18.32 -24.68
N PHE A 262 5.32 17.85 -23.93
CA PHE A 262 4.90 16.46 -23.97
C PHE A 262 3.40 16.28 -24.22
N TRP A 263 2.52 16.83 -23.37
CA TRP A 263 1.08 16.55 -23.48
C TRP A 263 0.40 17.22 -24.66
N GLU A 264 0.67 18.50 -24.91
CA GLU A 264 0.10 19.23 -26.05
C GLU A 264 0.46 18.56 -27.40
N PRO A 265 1.73 18.20 -27.67
CA PRO A 265 2.09 17.40 -28.86
C PRO A 265 1.30 16.08 -28.99
N LEU A 266 1.16 15.32 -27.89
CA LEU A 266 0.42 14.05 -27.92
C LEU A 266 -1.08 14.25 -28.17
N GLN A 267 -1.67 15.33 -27.66
CA GLN A 267 -3.07 15.67 -27.91
C GLN A 267 -3.28 16.15 -29.35
N ALA A 268 -2.38 16.99 -29.86
CA ALA A 268 -2.44 17.50 -31.23
C ALA A 268 -2.30 16.40 -32.30
N SER A 269 -1.65 15.28 -31.97
CA SER A 269 -1.42 14.17 -32.89
C SER A 269 -2.68 13.34 -33.25
N GLY A 270 -3.81 13.55 -32.58
CA GLY A 270 -5.07 12.86 -32.87
C GLY A 270 -4.94 11.33 -32.83
N ASP A 271 -5.41 10.67 -33.88
CA ASP A 271 -5.45 9.20 -34.00
C ASP A 271 -4.09 8.56 -34.33
N VAL A 272 -3.04 9.36 -34.56
CA VAL A 272 -1.68 8.84 -34.80
C VAL A 272 -1.20 8.09 -33.57
N VAL A 273 -1.46 8.62 -32.37
CA VAL A 273 -1.24 7.92 -31.11
C VAL A 273 -2.47 7.05 -30.85
N ALA A 274 -2.43 5.84 -31.41
CA ALA A 274 -3.52 4.87 -31.30
C ALA A 274 -3.67 4.35 -29.87
N LYS A 275 -2.57 4.28 -29.12
CA LYS A 275 -2.54 3.79 -27.74
C LYS A 275 -1.56 4.60 -26.90
N LEU A 276 -1.98 5.02 -25.71
CA LEU A 276 -1.16 5.72 -24.73
C LEU A 276 -1.29 5.03 -23.37
N PHE A 277 -0.16 4.63 -22.79
CA PHE A 277 -0.12 4.04 -21.45
C PHE A 277 0.87 4.82 -20.57
N VAL A 278 0.35 5.48 -19.54
CA VAL A 278 1.13 6.30 -18.61
C VAL A 278 1.18 5.57 -17.28
N ALA A 279 2.39 5.28 -16.78
CA ALA A 279 2.60 4.52 -15.57
C ALA A 279 3.44 5.32 -14.57
N GLY A 280 2.99 5.40 -13.33
CA GLY A 280 3.70 6.10 -12.27
C GLY A 280 3.15 5.78 -10.90
N THR A 281 3.51 6.61 -9.92
CA THR A 281 3.09 6.43 -8.53
C THR A 281 2.20 7.57 -8.07
N LEU A 282 2.57 8.84 -8.29
CA LEU A 282 1.77 9.99 -7.92
C LEU A 282 1.16 10.71 -9.12
N SER A 283 -0.02 11.26 -8.96
CA SER A 283 -0.63 12.15 -9.94
C SER A 283 -0.14 13.58 -9.85
N LEU A 284 0.17 14.15 -11.02
CA LEU A 284 0.34 15.58 -11.20
C LEU A 284 -1.02 16.19 -11.55
N SER A 285 -1.25 17.44 -11.13
CA SER A 285 -2.46 18.15 -11.49
C SER A 285 -2.29 18.86 -12.84
N THR A 286 -2.34 18.11 -13.95
CA THR A 286 -2.32 18.71 -15.30
C THR A 286 -3.70 18.58 -15.98
N PRO A 287 -4.18 19.59 -16.73
CA PRO A 287 -5.43 19.48 -17.49
C PRO A 287 -5.41 18.29 -18.45
N ALA A 288 -4.24 17.94 -18.98
CA ALA A 288 -4.09 16.83 -19.89
C ALA A 288 -4.44 15.46 -19.28
N LEU A 289 -4.25 15.28 -17.97
CA LEU A 289 -4.59 14.04 -17.28
C LEU A 289 -6.10 13.81 -17.13
N GLN A 290 -6.92 14.87 -17.23
CA GLN A 290 -8.39 14.74 -17.23
C GLN A 290 -8.92 13.97 -18.45
N ASN A 291 -8.14 13.93 -19.53
CA ASN A 291 -8.46 13.19 -20.75
C ASN A 291 -7.93 11.74 -20.73
N LEU A 292 -7.21 11.34 -19.68
CA LEU A 292 -6.80 9.94 -19.50
C LEU A 292 -7.88 9.19 -18.72
N VAL A 293 -8.17 7.98 -19.19
CA VAL A 293 -9.08 7.07 -18.51
C VAL A 293 -8.29 6.27 -17.48
N VAL A 294 -8.65 6.36 -16.20
CA VAL A 294 -8.20 5.38 -15.22
C VAL A 294 -8.93 4.08 -15.55
N PRO A 295 -8.23 2.97 -15.83
CA PRO A 295 -8.87 1.74 -16.27
C PRO A 295 -9.79 1.20 -15.17
N VAL A 296 -11.11 1.35 -15.37
CA VAL A 296 -12.14 0.92 -14.41
C VAL A 296 -12.26 -0.60 -14.39
N HIS A 297 -12.24 -1.24 -15.58
CA HIS A 297 -12.58 -2.67 -15.71
C HIS A 297 -11.43 -3.61 -16.07
N ASN A 298 -10.28 -3.12 -16.55
CA ASN A 298 -9.11 -3.96 -16.80
C ASN A 298 -7.93 -3.10 -17.26
N PRO A 299 -6.74 -3.23 -16.64
CA PRO A 299 -6.28 -4.39 -15.89
C PRO A 299 -5.75 -4.01 -14.50
N GLN A 300 -6.59 -4.04 -13.47
CA GLN A 300 -6.15 -3.60 -12.15
C GLN A 300 -5.04 -4.49 -11.56
N SER A 301 -5.06 -5.77 -11.94
CA SER A 301 -4.14 -6.83 -11.52
C SER A 301 -3.03 -7.12 -12.54
N CYS A 302 -2.84 -6.27 -13.56
CA CYS A 302 -1.67 -6.38 -14.45
C CYS A 302 -0.34 -6.15 -13.71
N CYS A 303 -0.41 -5.40 -12.61
CA CYS A 303 0.69 -5.09 -11.72
C CYS A 303 0.33 -5.62 -10.33
N GLY A 304 1.31 -6.12 -9.58
CA GLY A 304 1.07 -6.86 -8.34
C GLY A 304 0.86 -8.36 -8.56
N PHE A 305 0.94 -9.12 -7.48
CA PHE A 305 0.62 -10.55 -7.50
C PHE A 305 -0.70 -10.81 -6.80
N THR A 306 -1.59 -11.57 -7.42
CA THR A 306 -2.68 -12.19 -6.68
C THR A 306 -2.10 -13.18 -5.68
N GLU A 307 -2.88 -13.57 -4.68
CA GLU A 307 -2.43 -14.57 -3.70
C GLU A 307 -2.09 -15.91 -4.33
N ASP A 308 -2.85 -16.31 -5.35
CA ASP A 308 -2.59 -17.52 -6.12
C ASP A 308 -1.29 -17.40 -6.92
N GLU A 309 -1.09 -16.29 -7.61
CA GLU A 309 0.13 -16.02 -8.37
C GLU A 309 1.36 -16.01 -7.45
N ALA A 310 1.27 -15.37 -6.28
CA ALA A 310 2.35 -15.31 -5.31
C ALA A 310 2.68 -16.69 -4.74
N ARG A 311 1.67 -17.52 -4.45
CA ARG A 311 1.87 -18.89 -3.97
C ARG A 311 2.56 -19.75 -5.02
N GLN A 312 2.12 -19.66 -6.27
CA GLN A 312 2.73 -20.38 -7.39
C GLN A 312 4.16 -19.91 -7.64
N PHE A 313 4.40 -18.60 -7.61
CA PHE A 313 5.72 -18.01 -7.75
C PHE A 313 6.67 -18.49 -6.64
N ALA A 314 6.24 -18.42 -5.38
CA ALA A 314 7.01 -18.93 -4.24
C ALA A 314 7.33 -20.42 -4.37
N ALA A 315 6.33 -21.24 -4.74
CA ALA A 315 6.51 -22.68 -4.94
C ALA A 315 7.50 -23.01 -6.07
N SER A 316 7.59 -22.16 -7.10
CA SER A 316 8.56 -22.33 -8.20
C SER A 316 10.02 -22.04 -7.77
N ILE A 317 10.22 -21.17 -6.78
CA ILE A 317 11.55 -20.81 -6.26
C ILE A 317 11.98 -21.77 -5.15
N LEU A 318 11.09 -22.05 -4.19
CA LEU A 318 11.33 -22.90 -3.02
C LEU A 318 10.40 -24.13 -3.04
N PRO A 319 10.65 -25.12 -3.92
CA PRO A 319 9.81 -26.31 -4.01
C PRO A 319 9.83 -27.09 -2.69
N GLY A 320 8.64 -27.40 -2.16
CA GLY A 320 8.48 -28.15 -0.91
C GLY A 320 8.35 -27.31 0.37
N GLN A 321 8.41 -25.97 0.26
CA GLN A 321 8.08 -25.05 1.35
C GLN A 321 6.84 -24.23 1.00
N PRO A 322 5.63 -24.76 1.23
CA PRO A 322 4.41 -23.99 0.99
C PRO A 322 4.35 -22.83 1.98
N LEU A 323 4.37 -21.60 1.45
CA LEU A 323 4.06 -20.40 2.24
C LEU A 323 2.55 -20.29 2.39
N ASP A 324 2.11 -20.04 3.63
CA ASP A 324 0.70 -19.79 3.92
C ASP A 324 0.28 -18.42 3.32
N VAL A 325 -0.94 -18.36 2.79
CA VAL A 325 -1.52 -17.12 2.25
C VAL A 325 -1.62 -16.06 3.34
N ALA A 326 -1.92 -16.44 4.58
CA ALA A 326 -1.96 -15.51 5.70
C ALA A 326 -0.57 -14.90 5.97
N GLU A 327 0.50 -15.71 5.90
CA GLU A 327 1.88 -15.24 6.03
C GLU A 327 2.25 -14.31 4.87
N LEU A 328 1.91 -14.68 3.63
CA LEU A 328 2.14 -13.84 2.45
C LEU A 328 1.46 -12.48 2.56
N ARG A 329 0.20 -12.43 2.99
CA ARG A 329 -0.51 -11.16 3.22
C ARG A 329 0.18 -10.33 4.31
N ALA A 330 0.59 -10.96 5.41
CA ALA A 330 1.24 -10.26 6.51
C ALA A 330 2.59 -9.66 6.11
N ARG A 331 3.40 -10.38 5.31
CA ARG A 331 4.77 -9.96 4.95
C ARG A 331 4.85 -9.11 3.68
N CYS A 332 3.96 -9.34 2.71
CA CYS A 332 3.93 -8.67 1.40
C CYS A 332 2.82 -7.61 1.28
N GLY A 333 1.96 -7.48 2.29
CA GLY A 333 0.83 -6.55 2.31
C GLY A 333 -0.35 -7.04 1.46
N SER A 334 -1.52 -6.43 1.65
CA SER A 334 -2.76 -6.80 0.94
C SER A 334 -3.42 -5.55 0.39
N TYR A 335 -3.13 -5.27 -0.88
CA TYR A 335 -3.53 -4.05 -1.58
C TYR A 335 -4.77 -4.29 -2.42
N ARG A 336 -5.73 -3.38 -2.33
CA ARG A 336 -6.90 -3.31 -3.21
C ARG A 336 -6.88 -1.98 -3.95
N PHE A 337 -7.04 -2.05 -5.28
CA PHE A 337 -7.10 -0.88 -6.14
C PHE A 337 -8.46 -0.65 -6.82
N SER A 338 -9.43 -1.55 -6.58
CA SER A 338 -10.78 -1.46 -7.15
C SER A 338 -11.77 -0.87 -6.17
N SER A 339 -12.53 0.12 -6.61
CA SER A 339 -13.73 0.59 -5.91
C SER A 339 -14.95 -0.32 -6.11
N GLU A 340 -14.91 -1.23 -7.09
CA GLU A 340 -16.04 -2.11 -7.40
C GLU A 340 -16.18 -3.23 -6.37
N GLU A 341 -17.40 -3.36 -5.85
CA GLU A 341 -17.76 -4.38 -4.86
C GLU A 341 -17.60 -5.82 -5.39
N CYS A 342 -17.61 -6.00 -6.72
CA CYS A 342 -17.57 -7.32 -7.37
C CYS A 342 -16.16 -7.91 -7.56
N VAL A 343 -15.08 -7.14 -7.38
CA VAL A 343 -13.70 -7.65 -7.54
C VAL A 343 -12.99 -7.59 -6.20
N ASP A 344 -13.14 -8.66 -5.42
CA ASP A 344 -12.49 -8.84 -4.12
C ASP A 344 -11.06 -9.42 -4.29
N GLU A 345 -10.30 -8.88 -5.23
CA GLU A 345 -8.95 -9.38 -5.55
C GLU A 345 -7.90 -8.59 -4.77
N HIS A 346 -7.31 -9.24 -3.78
CA HIS A 346 -6.18 -8.72 -3.01
C HIS A 346 -4.87 -8.95 -3.77
N LEU A 347 -4.08 -7.88 -3.89
CA LEU A 347 -2.77 -7.90 -4.53
C LEU A 347 -1.66 -7.76 -3.48
N LEU A 348 -0.65 -8.60 -3.62
CA LEU A 348 0.56 -8.61 -2.81
C LEU A 348 1.66 -7.83 -3.54
N HIS A 349 2.52 -7.16 -2.77
CA HIS A 349 3.62 -6.37 -3.33
C HIS A 349 4.72 -7.26 -3.91
N PRO A 350 5.03 -7.20 -5.22
CA PRO A 350 5.99 -8.11 -5.86
C PRO A 350 7.39 -8.04 -5.27
N GLN A 351 7.93 -6.83 -5.06
CA GLN A 351 9.26 -6.69 -4.46
C GLN A 351 9.35 -7.32 -3.06
N LEU A 352 8.34 -7.13 -2.21
CA LEU A 352 8.36 -7.73 -0.86
C LEU A 352 8.33 -9.25 -0.91
N LEU A 353 7.64 -9.84 -1.90
CA LEU A 353 7.68 -11.29 -2.11
C LEU A 353 9.07 -11.74 -2.57
N ILE A 354 9.69 -11.01 -3.50
CA ILE A 354 11.06 -11.31 -3.97
C ILE A 354 12.06 -11.21 -2.81
N ASP A 355 11.94 -10.20 -1.96
CA ASP A 355 12.82 -10.01 -0.80
C ASP A 355 12.61 -11.11 0.24
N LEU A 356 11.35 -11.49 0.51
CA LEU A 356 10.98 -12.61 1.37
C LEU A 356 11.59 -13.94 0.90
N LEU A 357 11.55 -14.20 -0.40
CA LEU A 357 12.10 -15.43 -0.99
C LEU A 357 13.63 -15.40 -1.09
N SER A 358 14.23 -14.20 -1.19
CA SER A 358 15.68 -14.02 -1.19
C SER A 358 16.28 -14.26 0.19
N ASP A 359 15.61 -13.80 1.24
CA ASP A 359 16.02 -13.95 2.62
C ASP A 359 14.79 -14.15 3.54
N PRO A 360 14.49 -15.39 3.95
CA PRO A 360 13.37 -15.66 4.85
C PRO A 360 13.48 -14.96 6.21
N SER A 361 14.71 -14.65 6.64
CA SER A 361 15.01 -13.97 7.91
C SER A 361 14.78 -12.45 7.85
N PHE A 362 14.36 -11.92 6.70
CA PHE A 362 14.14 -10.49 6.49
C PHE A 362 13.06 -9.92 7.43
N GLN A 363 13.50 -9.36 8.56
CA GLN A 363 12.66 -8.74 9.60
C GLN A 363 12.83 -7.21 9.70
N ASP A 364 13.85 -6.60 9.07
CA ASP A 364 14.20 -5.17 9.20
C ASP A 364 13.88 -4.30 7.97
N PHE A 365 13.67 -2.99 8.17
CA PHE A 365 13.34 -1.94 7.18
C PHE A 365 14.57 -1.14 6.68
N PRO A 366 14.60 -0.52 5.47
CA PRO A 366 13.63 -0.52 4.38
C PRO A 366 14.12 -1.24 3.10
N THR A 367 13.19 -1.95 2.47
CA THR A 367 13.17 -2.16 1.02
C THR A 367 12.82 -0.84 0.33
N SER A 368 13.48 -0.53 -0.78
CA SER A 368 13.23 0.69 -1.57
C SER A 368 11.77 0.86 -2.04
N ALA A 369 10.95 -0.19 -1.94
CA ALA A 369 9.50 -0.17 -2.13
C ALA A 369 8.75 0.89 -1.30
N PHE A 370 9.23 1.22 -0.09
CA PHE A 370 8.54 2.16 0.83
C PHE A 370 9.21 3.53 0.96
N ASP A 371 10.27 3.80 0.20
CA ASP A 371 11.00 5.07 0.28
C ASP A 371 10.09 6.27 0.01
N LEU A 372 9.16 6.13 -0.95
CA LEU A 372 8.20 7.18 -1.25
C LEU A 372 7.22 7.40 -0.10
N SER A 373 6.56 6.36 0.41
CA SER A 373 5.62 6.50 1.54
C SER A 373 6.34 7.10 2.75
N SER A 374 7.57 6.66 3.04
CA SER A 374 8.42 7.20 4.12
C SER A 374 8.68 8.68 3.94
N PHE A 375 9.04 9.07 2.71
CA PHE A 375 9.28 10.46 2.33
C PHE A 375 8.03 11.32 2.53
N LEU A 376 6.87 10.90 2.01
CA LEU A 376 5.62 11.64 2.13
C LEU A 376 5.18 11.78 3.59
N LEU A 377 5.21 10.69 4.36
CA LEU A 377 4.87 10.70 5.79
C LEU A 377 5.79 11.62 6.61
N SER A 378 7.06 11.76 6.22
CA SER A 378 8.01 12.67 6.89
C SER A 378 7.68 14.15 6.70
N ARG A 379 6.86 14.48 5.71
CA ARG A 379 6.54 15.86 5.30
C ARG A 379 5.23 16.38 5.89
N LEU A 380 4.47 15.53 6.57
CA LEU A 380 3.15 15.92 7.05
C LEU A 380 3.26 16.96 8.17
N PRO A 381 2.49 18.07 8.08
CA PRO A 381 2.39 19.04 9.16
C PRO A 381 1.71 18.42 10.38
N SER A 382 1.90 19.02 11.56
CA SER A 382 1.22 18.55 12.78
C SER A 382 -0.29 18.73 12.68
N GLU A 383 -0.74 19.93 12.30
CA GLU A 383 -2.15 20.33 12.16
C GLU A 383 -2.33 21.22 10.91
N SER A 384 -3.56 21.32 10.41
CA SER A 384 -3.97 22.13 9.26
C SER A 384 -5.47 22.42 9.31
N ASP A 385 -5.87 23.63 8.91
CA ASP A 385 -7.28 24.03 8.75
C ASP A 385 -7.85 23.66 7.37
N VAL A 386 -7.01 23.21 6.44
CA VAL A 386 -7.41 22.83 5.08
C VAL A 386 -7.81 21.36 5.06
N SER A 387 -9.06 21.07 4.69
CA SER A 387 -9.70 19.74 4.77
C SER A 387 -8.98 18.62 4.01
N ASN A 388 -8.27 18.95 2.92
CA ASN A 388 -7.69 17.95 2.02
C ASN A 388 -6.19 17.71 2.30
N ILE A 389 -5.64 18.32 3.35
CA ILE A 389 -4.24 18.16 3.74
C ILE A 389 -4.15 17.04 4.76
N VAL A 390 -3.32 16.02 4.48
CA VAL A 390 -3.01 15.01 5.49
C VAL A 390 -2.13 15.62 6.56
N THR A 391 -2.52 15.44 7.82
CA THR A 391 -1.78 15.91 9.00
C THR A 391 -1.36 14.74 9.88
N ARG A 392 -0.42 14.96 10.80
CA ARG A 392 -0.07 13.94 11.81
C ARG A 392 -1.26 13.65 12.73
N GLU A 393 -2.08 14.65 13.05
CA GLU A 393 -3.36 14.42 13.72
C GLU A 393 -4.30 13.55 12.90
N GLY A 394 -4.42 13.80 11.59
CA GLY A 394 -5.20 12.96 10.68
C GLY A 394 -4.71 11.51 10.63
N LEU A 395 -3.40 11.27 10.77
CA LEU A 395 -2.86 9.90 10.90
C LEU A 395 -3.21 9.24 12.24
N ILE A 396 -3.23 10.01 13.33
CA ILE A 396 -3.71 9.52 14.63
C ILE A 396 -5.20 9.17 14.53
N ASP A 397 -6.00 10.04 13.90
CA ASP A 397 -7.43 9.82 13.68
C ASP A 397 -7.66 8.58 12.80
N LEU A 398 -6.88 8.39 11.73
CA LEU A 398 -6.87 7.17 10.89
C LEU A 398 -6.58 5.91 11.71
N ILE A 399 -5.58 5.93 12.60
CA ILE A 399 -5.29 4.75 13.43
C ILE A 399 -6.42 4.52 14.44
N ALA A 400 -6.91 5.59 15.09
CA ALA A 400 -7.99 5.48 16.06
C ALA A 400 -9.27 4.88 15.44
N SER A 401 -9.69 5.35 14.27
CA SER A 401 -10.85 4.81 13.54
C SER A 401 -10.55 3.47 12.85
N GLY A 402 -9.28 3.21 12.52
CA GLY A 402 -8.82 2.11 11.69
C GLY A 402 -8.94 2.36 10.18
N ILE A 403 -9.56 3.46 9.77
CA ILE A 403 -9.97 3.76 8.40
C ILE A 403 -10.11 5.26 8.12
N VAL A 404 -9.94 5.66 6.87
CA VAL A 404 -10.15 7.03 6.40
C VAL A 404 -11.10 7.01 5.21
N GLU A 405 -11.93 8.06 5.08
CA GLU A 405 -12.72 8.31 3.88
C GLU A 405 -11.97 9.26 2.97
N ILE A 406 -11.89 8.90 1.69
CA ILE A 406 -11.33 9.73 0.64
C ILE A 406 -12.47 10.01 -0.33
N GLU A 407 -12.76 11.29 -0.56
CA GLU A 407 -13.80 11.67 -1.49
C GLU A 407 -13.47 11.15 -2.91
N PRO A 408 -14.45 10.63 -3.67
CA PRO A 408 -14.22 10.18 -5.04
C PRO A 408 -13.62 11.28 -5.94
N THR A 409 -13.99 12.53 -5.68
CA THR A 409 -13.44 13.73 -6.33
C THR A 409 -11.93 13.85 -6.10
N GLU A 410 -11.45 13.59 -4.88
CA GLU A 410 -10.02 13.61 -4.54
C GLU A 410 -9.27 12.48 -5.27
N LEU A 411 -9.82 11.26 -5.25
CA LEU A 411 -9.22 10.09 -5.89
C LEU A 411 -8.98 10.28 -7.40
N HIS A 412 -9.87 11.03 -8.06
CA HIS A 412 -9.81 11.32 -9.49
C HIS A 412 -9.29 12.74 -9.81
N SER A 413 -9.03 13.58 -8.80
CA SER A 413 -8.61 14.97 -8.99
C SER A 413 -7.24 15.09 -9.66
N GLY A 414 -6.42 14.03 -9.55
CA GLY A 414 -5.03 14.04 -9.95
C GLY A 414 -4.15 14.97 -9.09
N LYS A 415 -4.64 15.45 -7.94
CA LYS A 415 -3.94 16.35 -7.01
C LYS A 415 -3.37 15.59 -5.82
N ASP A 416 -2.48 14.64 -6.10
CA ASP A 416 -1.81 13.90 -5.02
C ASP A 416 -0.84 14.78 -4.21
N TYR A 417 -0.41 15.89 -4.81
CA TYR A 417 0.39 16.93 -4.20
C TYR A 417 0.08 18.31 -4.81
N ASP A 418 -0.17 19.31 -3.96
CA ASP A 418 -0.51 20.67 -4.42
C ASP A 418 0.69 21.62 -4.52
N GLY A 419 1.90 21.14 -4.19
CA GLY A 419 3.11 21.98 -4.08
C GLY A 419 3.59 22.16 -2.63
N THR A 420 2.71 21.94 -1.66
CA THR A 420 2.98 22.17 -0.23
C THR A 420 2.58 20.99 0.66
N SER A 421 1.60 20.21 0.25
CA SER A 421 0.96 19.19 1.08
C SER A 421 0.58 17.94 0.29
N VAL A 422 0.52 16.81 0.99
CA VAL A 422 0.17 15.50 0.44
C VAL A 422 -1.29 15.22 0.76
N SER A 423 -2.03 14.70 -0.22
CA SER A 423 -3.42 14.28 -0.07
C SER A 423 -3.54 12.83 0.40
N TRP A 424 -4.74 12.39 0.79
CA TRP A 424 -4.99 10.99 1.11
C TRP A 424 -4.88 10.11 -0.15
N SER A 425 -5.31 10.60 -1.31
CA SER A 425 -5.12 9.92 -2.60
C SER A 425 -3.63 9.68 -2.90
N GLY A 426 -2.77 10.66 -2.61
CA GLY A 426 -1.33 10.55 -2.78
C GLY A 426 -0.70 9.49 -1.88
N LEU A 427 -1.13 9.41 -0.61
CA LEU A 427 -0.71 8.34 0.30
C LEU A 427 -1.21 6.97 -0.16
N TYR A 428 -2.42 6.88 -0.70
CA TYR A 428 -2.97 5.67 -1.27
C TYR A 428 -2.16 5.19 -2.49
N HIS A 429 -1.93 6.03 -3.49
CA HIS A 429 -1.15 5.64 -4.67
C HIS A 429 0.33 5.33 -4.36
N ALA A 430 0.90 6.01 -3.34
CA ALA A 430 2.22 5.70 -2.81
C ALA A 430 2.29 4.39 -1.99
N GLY A 431 1.17 3.66 -1.84
CA GLY A 431 1.12 2.37 -1.17
C GLY A 431 1.06 2.42 0.35
N ALA A 432 0.73 3.57 0.94
CA ALA A 432 0.50 3.68 2.38
C ALA A 432 -0.91 3.22 2.78
N LEU A 433 -1.89 3.38 1.88
CA LEU A 433 -3.27 2.96 2.11
C LEU A 433 -3.68 1.86 1.12
N SER A 434 -4.71 1.11 1.50
CA SER A 434 -5.43 0.16 0.64
C SER A 434 -6.91 0.48 0.68
N HIS A 435 -7.58 0.37 -0.47
CA HIS A 435 -9.03 0.49 -0.54
C HIS A 435 -9.70 -0.65 0.24
N VAL A 436 -10.87 -0.36 0.80
CA VAL A 436 -11.72 -1.34 1.50
C VAL A 436 -13.04 -1.48 0.74
N ARG A 437 -13.93 -0.47 0.80
CA ARG A 437 -15.23 -0.42 0.11
C ARG A 437 -15.66 1.04 -0.10
N GLY A 438 -16.35 1.37 -1.19
CA GLY A 438 -16.85 2.75 -1.42
C GLY A 438 -15.72 3.79 -1.37
N SER A 439 -15.85 4.81 -0.52
CA SER A 439 -14.86 5.86 -0.24
C SER A 439 -13.84 5.48 0.84
N THR A 440 -13.83 4.23 1.34
CA THR A 440 -13.09 3.86 2.55
C THR A 440 -11.76 3.20 2.27
N PHE A 441 -10.76 3.60 3.05
CA PHE A 441 -9.39 3.15 2.95
C PHE A 441 -8.84 2.81 4.33
N ARG A 442 -7.90 1.86 4.38
CA ARG A 442 -7.19 1.47 5.60
C ARG A 442 -5.68 1.53 5.36
N VAL A 443 -4.89 1.46 6.42
CA VAL A 443 -3.43 1.30 6.29
C VAL A 443 -3.12 -0.01 5.55
N ALA A 444 -2.25 0.06 4.55
CA ALA A 444 -2.05 -1.03 3.59
C ALA A 444 -1.46 -2.31 4.22
N ASN A 445 -0.57 -2.15 5.21
CA ASN A 445 0.09 -3.26 5.89
C ASN A 445 0.78 -2.81 7.19
N GLY A 446 1.24 -3.79 7.98
CA GLY A 446 1.93 -3.56 9.26
C GLY A 446 3.26 -2.80 9.16
N LYS A 447 3.93 -2.92 8.00
CA LYS A 447 5.16 -2.21 7.69
C LYS A 447 4.88 -0.70 7.61
N VAL A 448 3.91 -0.30 6.79
CA VAL A 448 3.46 1.09 6.69
C VAL A 448 2.94 1.60 8.04
N LEU A 449 2.19 0.79 8.77
CA LEU A 449 1.70 1.15 10.10
C LEU A 449 2.86 1.50 11.05
N SER A 450 3.93 0.70 11.05
CA SER A 450 5.15 0.99 11.82
C SER A 450 5.81 2.31 11.39
N MET A 451 5.81 2.61 10.09
CA MET A 451 6.29 3.90 9.58
C MET A 451 5.42 5.06 10.05
N ILE A 452 4.10 4.91 10.06
CA ILE A 452 3.17 5.91 10.59
C ILE A 452 3.46 6.14 12.08
N HIS A 453 3.58 5.08 12.88
CA HIS A 453 3.95 5.16 14.29
C HIS A 453 5.23 5.95 14.52
N SER A 454 6.27 5.73 13.71
CA SER A 454 7.51 6.50 13.79
C SER A 454 7.34 8.01 13.64
N ARG A 455 6.22 8.47 13.07
CA ARG A 455 5.88 9.90 12.90
C ARG A 455 4.98 10.46 13.99
N ILE A 456 4.13 9.63 14.58
CA ILE A 456 3.09 10.10 15.52
C ILE A 456 3.38 9.73 16.98
N ASP A 457 4.24 8.75 17.25
CA ASP A 457 4.43 8.19 18.59
C ASP A 457 4.84 9.23 19.64
N ARG A 458 5.57 10.28 19.23
CA ARG A 458 5.90 11.42 20.10
C ARG A 458 4.63 12.19 20.49
N ILE A 459 3.77 12.52 19.53
CA ILE A 459 2.52 13.25 19.78
C ILE A 459 1.59 12.40 20.66
N VAL A 460 1.44 11.12 20.34
CA VAL A 460 0.66 10.15 21.12
C VAL A 460 1.21 10.03 22.55
N ARG A 461 2.54 9.94 22.71
CA ARG A 461 3.18 9.94 24.03
C ARG A 461 2.91 11.23 24.79
N ASP A 462 3.11 12.38 24.17
CA ASP A 462 2.91 13.67 24.84
C ASP A 462 1.44 13.84 25.27
N ARG A 463 0.49 13.40 24.43
CA ARG A 463 -0.95 13.42 24.73
C ARG A 463 -1.36 12.52 25.88
N TYR A 464 -0.83 11.30 25.97
CA TYR A 464 -1.32 10.28 26.92
C TYR A 464 -0.37 9.98 28.09
N CYS A 465 0.83 10.58 28.12
CA CYS A 465 1.83 10.41 29.18
C CYS A 465 2.24 11.68 29.93
N VAL A 466 2.07 12.90 29.40
CA VAL A 466 2.64 14.12 30.01
C VAL A 466 1.68 14.79 31.02
N LEU A 467 2.24 15.15 32.19
CA LEU A 467 1.59 15.87 33.28
C LEU A 467 1.39 17.35 32.92
N HIS A 468 0.15 17.82 32.79
CA HIS A 468 -0.18 19.23 33.07
C HIS A 468 -1.24 19.27 34.18
N ALA A 469 -0.88 19.89 35.30
CA ALA A 469 -1.75 20.33 36.40
C ALA A 469 -2.97 19.42 36.73
N GLY A 470 -2.75 18.15 37.06
CA GLY A 470 -3.74 17.38 37.85
C GLY A 470 -3.86 15.89 37.55
N THR A 471 -3.83 15.44 36.29
CA THR A 471 -3.99 14.01 35.96
C THR A 471 -3.64 13.72 34.50
N ALA A 472 -2.57 12.95 34.25
CA ALA A 472 -2.38 12.18 33.02
C ALA A 472 -1.32 11.07 33.24
N ARG A 473 -1.80 9.84 33.48
CA ARG A 473 -1.02 8.59 33.46
C ARG A 473 -1.73 7.53 32.60
N ILE A 474 -2.56 7.91 31.63
CA ILE A 474 -3.47 6.98 30.94
C ILE A 474 -2.70 5.81 30.34
N ARG A 475 -1.64 6.12 29.57
CA ARG A 475 -0.83 5.08 28.92
C ARG A 475 -0.01 4.26 29.91
N ILE A 476 0.58 4.89 30.92
CA ILE A 476 1.37 4.19 31.95
C ILE A 476 0.46 3.26 32.76
N ASN A 477 -0.72 3.74 33.15
CA ASN A 477 -1.73 2.95 33.85
C ASN A 477 -2.23 1.80 32.99
N PHE A 478 -2.46 2.04 31.69
CA PHE A 478 -2.82 0.99 30.74
C PHE A 478 -1.75 -0.10 30.68
N LEU A 479 -0.47 0.27 30.50
CA LEU A 479 0.63 -0.69 30.45
C LEU A 479 0.79 -1.44 31.77
N ASN A 480 0.74 -0.75 32.91
CA ASN A 480 0.81 -1.39 34.23
C ASN A 480 -0.35 -2.37 34.45
N ALA A 481 -1.59 -1.96 34.14
CA ALA A 481 -2.76 -2.83 34.23
C ALA A 481 -2.67 -4.02 33.26
N LEU A 482 -2.01 -3.86 32.12
CA LEU A 482 -1.74 -4.94 31.18
C LEU A 482 -0.66 -5.90 31.69
N ALA A 483 0.37 -5.40 32.37
CA ALA A 483 1.34 -6.22 33.09
C ALA A 483 0.64 -7.06 34.17
N ASP A 484 -0.23 -6.41 34.94
CA ASP A 484 -0.93 -7.02 36.07
C ASP A 484 -2.25 -7.70 35.66
N TYR A 485 -2.47 -7.94 34.36
CA TYR A 485 -3.75 -8.43 33.80
C TYR A 485 -4.26 -9.72 34.46
N VAL A 486 -3.41 -10.46 35.17
CA VAL A 486 -3.74 -11.69 35.91
C VAL A 486 -4.48 -11.42 37.24
N LEU A 487 -4.38 -10.23 37.83
CA LEU A 487 -4.79 -9.96 39.22
C LEU A 487 -6.29 -9.63 39.43
N HIS A 488 -7.18 -10.11 38.54
CA HIS A 488 -8.65 -10.04 38.61
C HIS A 488 -9.28 -8.63 38.45
N ASP A 489 -8.60 -7.56 38.87
CA ASP A 489 -9.10 -6.19 38.65
C ASP A 489 -8.71 -5.66 37.27
N HIS A 490 -9.63 -5.77 36.33
CA HIS A 490 -9.47 -5.25 34.97
C HIS A 490 -9.96 -3.81 34.82
N GLN A 491 -10.57 -3.22 35.85
CA GLN A 491 -11.20 -1.91 35.77
C GLN A 491 -10.24 -0.78 35.33
N PRO A 492 -8.98 -0.72 35.82
CA PRO A 492 -8.04 0.29 35.37
C PRO A 492 -7.72 0.22 33.87
N LEU A 493 -7.65 -1.00 33.32
CA LEU A 493 -7.41 -1.23 31.89
C LEU A 493 -8.61 -0.73 31.06
N LEU A 494 -9.82 -1.14 31.45
CA LEU A 494 -11.06 -0.76 30.77
C LEU A 494 -11.28 0.76 30.81
N GLU A 495 -10.98 1.38 31.94
CA GLU A 495 -11.11 2.83 32.12
C GLU A 495 -10.08 3.60 31.29
N ALA A 496 -8.84 3.12 31.18
CA ALA A 496 -7.84 3.74 30.32
C ALA A 496 -8.25 3.68 28.84
N LEU A 497 -8.76 2.54 28.37
CA LEU A 497 -9.30 2.39 27.02
C LEU A 497 -10.50 3.30 26.78
N ALA A 498 -11.45 3.32 27.72
CA ALA A 498 -12.63 4.16 27.64
C ALA A 498 -12.27 5.65 27.64
N GLN A 499 -11.27 6.08 28.40
CA GLN A 499 -10.83 7.47 28.42
C GLN A 499 -10.27 7.92 27.06
N VAL A 500 -9.39 7.12 26.45
CA VAL A 500 -8.85 7.45 25.11
C VAL A 500 -9.94 7.43 24.05
N LEU A 501 -10.86 6.46 24.11
CA LEU A 501 -12.04 6.44 23.25
C LEU A 501 -12.89 7.72 23.41
N ARG A 502 -13.15 8.17 24.64
CA ARG A 502 -13.91 9.40 24.90
C ARG A 502 -13.21 10.63 24.34
N ASP A 503 -11.89 10.72 24.48
CA ASP A 503 -11.11 11.85 23.96
C ASP A 503 -11.19 11.92 22.43
N HIS A 504 -11.00 10.79 21.73
CA HIS A 504 -11.17 10.72 20.28
C HIS A 504 -12.62 10.94 19.84
N THR A 505 -13.59 10.40 20.57
CA THR A 505 -15.02 10.54 20.23
C THR A 505 -15.47 11.99 20.34
N ARG A 506 -15.02 12.71 21.38
CA ARG A 506 -15.26 14.16 21.49
C ARG A 506 -14.64 14.93 20.33
N SER A 507 -13.39 14.62 19.96
CA SER A 507 -12.73 15.23 18.81
C SER A 507 -13.53 14.98 17.51
N PHE A 508 -13.94 13.72 17.29
CA PHE A 508 -14.80 13.30 16.18
C PHE A 508 -16.10 14.10 16.11
N LEU A 509 -16.83 14.20 17.22
CA LEU A 509 -18.10 14.93 17.30
C LEU A 509 -17.92 16.43 17.07
N HIS A 510 -16.85 17.04 17.57
CA HIS A 510 -16.58 18.46 17.37
C HIS A 510 -16.10 18.81 15.96
N LYS A 511 -15.30 17.94 15.34
CA LYS A 511 -14.77 18.13 13.98
C LYS A 511 -15.78 17.75 12.89
N ALA A 512 -16.95 17.21 13.26
CA ALA A 512 -17.89 16.57 12.33
C ALA A 512 -17.19 15.54 11.43
N SER A 513 -16.20 14.83 11.98
CA SER A 513 -15.48 13.78 11.25
C SER A 513 -16.46 12.66 10.86
N GLU A 514 -16.14 11.95 9.79
CA GLU A 514 -17.06 10.95 9.23
C GLU A 514 -17.03 9.64 10.02
N ARG A 515 -15.91 9.31 10.69
CA ARG A 515 -15.69 7.98 11.29
C ARG A 515 -15.38 8.01 12.78
N GLU A 516 -16.10 7.16 13.49
CA GLU A 516 -15.95 6.96 14.93
C GLU A 516 -14.67 6.19 15.27
N PRO A 517 -14.04 6.47 16.43
CA PRO A 517 -12.89 5.70 16.88
C PRO A 517 -13.30 4.26 17.20
N SER A 518 -12.40 3.33 16.89
CA SER A 518 -12.54 1.91 17.16
C SER A 518 -11.73 1.50 18.38
N LEU A 519 -12.19 0.48 19.09
CA LEU A 519 -11.44 -0.10 20.21
C LEU A 519 -10.09 -0.68 19.73
N LEU A 520 -10.07 -1.26 18.53
CA LEU A 520 -8.88 -1.83 17.91
C LEU A 520 -7.81 -0.76 17.65
N GLY A 521 -8.24 0.39 17.11
CA GLY A 521 -7.36 1.53 16.85
C GLY A 521 -6.81 2.17 18.12
N VAL A 522 -7.65 2.33 19.15
CA VAL A 522 -7.21 2.82 20.46
C VAL A 522 -6.21 1.86 21.12
N LEU A 523 -6.43 0.55 21.00
CA LEU A 523 -5.46 -0.45 21.44
C LEU A 523 -4.13 -0.32 20.71
N GLU A 524 -4.13 -0.15 19.37
CA GLU A 524 -2.90 0.05 18.59
C GLU A 524 -2.12 1.29 19.08
N LEU A 525 -2.78 2.43 19.26
CA LEU A 525 -2.15 3.67 19.74
C LEU A 525 -1.50 3.50 21.13
N LEU A 526 -2.17 2.79 22.03
CA LEU A 526 -1.71 2.62 23.41
C LEU A 526 -0.59 1.58 23.52
N MET A 527 -0.64 0.49 22.75
CA MET A 527 0.38 -0.57 22.80
C MET A 527 1.70 -0.18 22.11
N ARG A 528 1.69 0.76 21.17
CA ARG A 528 2.87 1.15 20.37
C ARG A 528 3.77 2.22 20.98
N ASN A 529 4.80 1.86 21.77
CA ASN A 529 5.96 2.72 22.07
C ASN A 529 7.07 1.97 22.82
N HIS A 530 8.28 1.95 22.27
CA HIS A 530 9.44 1.23 22.81
C HIS A 530 10.12 1.85 24.04
N SER A 531 9.93 3.15 24.31
CA SER A 531 10.78 3.85 25.28
C SER A 531 10.52 3.49 26.76
N LEU A 532 9.57 2.61 27.06
CA LEU A 532 9.29 2.11 28.42
C LEU A 532 9.50 0.58 28.56
N LEU A 533 9.73 -0.13 27.45
CA LEU A 533 9.79 -1.60 27.39
C LEU A 533 11.20 -2.08 26.99
N GLY A 534 12.24 -1.47 27.56
CA GLY A 534 13.65 -1.57 27.14
C GLY A 534 14.30 -2.96 27.13
N CYS A 535 13.55 -4.06 27.24
CA CYS A 535 14.06 -5.43 27.28
C CYS A 535 13.17 -6.48 26.55
N LEU A 536 12.25 -6.06 25.68
CA LEU A 536 11.26 -6.96 25.07
C LEU A 536 11.58 -7.29 23.59
N SER A 537 11.41 -8.56 23.21
CA SER A 537 11.64 -9.07 21.85
C SER A 537 10.69 -8.45 20.80
N SER A 538 11.16 -8.38 19.55
CA SER A 538 10.42 -7.95 18.34
C SER A 538 9.03 -8.61 18.20
N GLU A 539 8.87 -9.87 18.65
CA GLU A 539 7.62 -10.64 18.61
C GLU A 539 6.46 -10.05 19.43
N LEU A 540 6.74 -9.18 20.40
CA LEU A 540 5.73 -8.61 21.31
C LEU A 540 4.96 -7.43 20.69
N LEU A 541 5.31 -7.01 19.47
CA LEU A 541 4.90 -5.75 18.85
C LEU A 541 4.34 -5.95 17.44
N GLU A 542 3.76 -7.12 17.15
CA GLU A 542 3.00 -7.29 15.92
C GLU A 542 1.88 -6.25 15.83
N PRO A 543 1.77 -5.50 14.72
CA PRO A 543 0.71 -4.51 14.55
C PRO A 543 -0.67 -5.16 14.54
N ILE A 544 -1.57 -4.67 15.38
CA ILE A 544 -2.93 -5.19 15.52
C ILE A 544 -3.74 -4.92 14.25
N LEU A 545 -3.69 -3.67 13.77
CA LEU A 545 -4.41 -3.24 12.56
C LEU A 545 -3.82 -3.85 11.27
N SER A 546 -2.72 -4.58 11.35
CA SER A 546 -2.14 -5.24 10.17
C SER A 546 -2.85 -6.53 9.79
N ASP A 547 -3.80 -7.03 10.59
CA ASP A 547 -4.55 -8.23 10.25
C ASP A 547 -5.37 -8.00 8.96
N PRO A 548 -4.97 -8.61 7.84
CA PRO A 548 -5.62 -8.39 6.56
C PRO A 548 -7.02 -9.01 6.53
N ASN A 549 -7.29 -10.01 7.38
CA ASN A 549 -8.56 -10.72 7.49
C ASN A 549 -9.60 -9.94 8.32
N GLY A 550 -9.20 -8.82 8.94
CA GLY A 550 -10.07 -8.03 9.81
C GLY A 550 -10.51 -8.81 11.05
N SER A 551 -9.65 -9.72 11.54
CA SER A 551 -9.95 -10.52 12.72
C SER A 551 -10.29 -9.61 13.90
N LYS A 552 -11.38 -9.94 14.59
CA LYS A 552 -11.70 -9.34 15.89
C LYS A 552 -10.74 -9.82 16.99
N HIS A 553 -9.92 -10.83 16.72
CA HIS A 553 -9.04 -11.42 17.71
C HIS A 553 -7.68 -10.73 17.76
N VAL A 554 -7.36 -10.16 18.92
CA VAL A 554 -6.08 -9.53 19.22
C VAL A 554 -5.27 -10.46 20.12
N ARG A 555 -4.02 -10.70 19.75
CA ARG A 555 -3.03 -11.35 20.62
C ARG A 555 -2.32 -10.28 21.41
N VAL A 556 -2.43 -10.35 22.73
CA VAL A 556 -1.78 -9.39 23.63
C VAL A 556 -0.81 -10.13 24.52
N HIS A 557 0.44 -9.69 24.49
CA HIS A 557 1.48 -10.32 25.27
C HIS A 557 1.64 -9.62 26.62
N GLY A 558 1.46 -10.39 27.70
CA GLY A 558 1.78 -9.92 29.04
C GLY A 558 3.29 -9.91 29.23
N TYR A 559 3.89 -8.73 29.31
CA TYR A 559 5.35 -8.61 29.34
C TYR A 559 5.98 -9.02 30.68
N THR A 560 5.23 -8.94 31.78
CA THR A 560 5.63 -9.48 33.10
C THR A 560 5.35 -10.98 33.22
N THR A 561 4.23 -11.44 32.65
CA THR A 561 3.76 -12.83 32.78
C THR A 561 4.32 -13.76 31.71
N LYS A 562 4.89 -13.22 30.63
CA LYS A 562 5.34 -13.93 29.42
C LYS A 562 4.24 -14.81 28.79
N ARG A 563 2.96 -14.50 29.07
CA ARG A 563 1.80 -15.20 28.52
C ARG A 563 1.20 -14.41 27.37
N ILE A 564 0.53 -15.12 26.46
CA ILE A 564 -0.24 -14.52 25.36
C ILE A 564 -1.72 -14.64 25.71
N TYR A 565 -2.40 -13.50 25.82
CA TYR A 565 -3.83 -13.41 25.97
C TYR A 565 -4.47 -13.23 24.60
N ARG A 566 -5.62 -13.89 24.39
CA ARG A 566 -6.44 -13.69 23.20
C ARG A 566 -7.67 -12.91 23.59
N TRP A 567 -7.87 -11.76 22.95
CA TRP A 567 -9.04 -10.92 23.17
C TRP A 567 -9.86 -10.85 21.89
N GLU A 568 -11.17 -10.99 21.99
CA GLU A 568 -12.09 -10.62 20.94
C GLU A 568 -12.53 -9.16 21.17
N VAL A 569 -12.30 -8.31 20.19
CA VAL A 569 -12.50 -6.86 20.27
C VAL A 569 -13.65 -6.47 19.34
N THR A 570 -14.68 -5.87 19.90
CA THR A 570 -15.85 -5.36 19.16
C THR A 570 -16.07 -3.88 19.47
N THR A 571 -16.45 -3.09 18.45
CA THR A 571 -16.85 -1.69 18.61
C THR A 571 -18.30 -1.54 18.16
N LEU A 572 -19.16 -1.10 19.07
CA LEU A 572 -20.54 -0.70 18.78
C LEU A 572 -20.58 0.83 18.69
N THR A 573 -20.84 1.34 17.50
CA THR A 573 -20.82 2.78 17.17
C THR A 573 -21.99 3.55 17.78
N LEU A 574 -21.78 4.83 18.09
CA LEU A 574 -22.83 5.80 18.45
C LEU A 574 -23.91 5.85 17.38
N ARG A 575 -23.53 5.90 16.09
CA ARG A 575 -24.47 5.88 14.97
C ARG A 575 -25.36 4.63 15.00
N GLY A 576 -24.81 3.46 15.28
CA GLY A 576 -25.58 2.21 15.34
C GLY A 576 -26.52 2.16 16.55
N ILE A 577 -26.13 2.73 17.70
CA ILE A 577 -27.02 2.88 18.87
C ILE A 577 -28.17 3.84 18.54
N TRP A 578 -27.85 5.00 17.95
CA TRP A 578 -28.83 6.00 17.58
C TRP A 578 -29.83 5.47 16.54
N GLN A 579 -29.35 4.78 15.51
CA GLN A 579 -30.18 4.21 14.44
C GLN A 579 -31.14 3.13 14.96
N ALA A 580 -30.76 2.42 16.03
CA ALA A 580 -31.63 1.44 16.67
C ALA A 580 -32.88 2.06 17.31
N VAL A 581 -32.74 3.30 17.80
CA VAL A 581 -33.82 4.08 18.41
C VAL A 581 -34.60 4.87 17.36
N ASN A 582 -33.93 5.27 16.27
CA ASN A 582 -34.50 6.07 15.18
C ASN A 582 -34.45 5.32 13.83
N PRO A 583 -35.15 4.17 13.69
CA PRO A 583 -35.00 3.29 12.53
C PRO A 583 -35.51 3.88 11.21
N ASN A 584 -36.36 4.91 11.28
CA ASN A 584 -36.93 5.58 10.11
C ASN A 584 -36.11 6.80 9.66
N GLU A 585 -35.07 7.18 10.41
CA GLU A 585 -34.24 8.32 10.09
C GLU A 585 -32.92 7.87 9.44
N THR A 586 -32.45 8.65 8.47
CA THR A 586 -31.31 8.25 7.64
C THR A 586 -29.97 8.63 8.25
N GLN A 587 -29.88 9.75 8.98
CA GLN A 587 -28.63 10.21 9.60
C GLN A 587 -28.90 11.03 10.87
N PRO A 588 -28.12 10.80 11.95
CA PRO A 588 -28.19 11.61 13.17
C PRO A 588 -27.61 13.00 13.00
N SER A 589 -28.14 14.00 13.72
CA SER A 589 -27.44 15.27 13.87
C SER A 589 -26.24 15.14 14.81
N VAL A 590 -25.24 16.02 14.66
CA VAL A 590 -24.09 16.08 15.58
C VAL A 590 -24.54 16.30 17.03
N GLN A 591 -25.60 17.10 17.23
CA GLN A 591 -26.16 17.36 18.56
C GLN A 591 -26.79 16.10 19.18
N ASP A 592 -27.48 15.28 18.39
CA ASP A 592 -28.07 14.03 18.88
C ASP A 592 -26.99 13.03 19.30
N LEU A 593 -25.91 12.94 18.53
CA LEU A 593 -24.77 12.10 18.88
C LEU A 593 -24.02 12.60 20.11
N LEU A 594 -23.88 13.91 20.29
CA LEU A 594 -23.30 14.51 21.50
C LEU A 594 -24.13 14.18 22.74
N LEU A 595 -25.44 14.38 22.69
CA LEU A 595 -26.33 14.05 23.81
C LEU A 595 -26.28 12.56 24.13
N LEU A 596 -26.34 11.69 23.11
CA LEU A 596 -26.24 10.24 23.29
C LEU A 596 -24.88 9.84 23.90
N HIS A 597 -23.78 10.46 23.48
CA HIS A 597 -22.45 10.22 24.03
C HIS A 597 -22.37 10.62 25.51
N GLU A 598 -22.93 11.77 25.87
CA GLU A 598 -22.98 12.26 27.25
C GLU A 598 -23.81 11.33 28.15
N GLU A 599 -24.97 10.85 27.67
CA GLU A 599 -25.78 9.85 28.37
C GLU A 599 -25.00 8.56 28.62
N LEU A 600 -24.37 8.00 27.58
CA LEU A 600 -23.58 6.76 27.69
C LEU A 600 -22.37 6.94 28.62
N CYS A 601 -21.80 8.14 28.69
CA CYS A 601 -20.74 8.46 29.64
C CYS A 601 -21.22 8.52 31.10
N GLN A 602 -22.53 8.58 31.36
CA GLN A 602 -23.13 8.58 32.70
C GLN A 602 -23.79 7.24 33.05
N ASP A 603 -24.17 6.45 32.04
CA ASP A 603 -24.77 5.14 32.24
C ASP A 603 -23.84 4.19 33.02
N ASP A 604 -24.45 3.43 33.92
CA ASP A 604 -23.84 2.26 34.56
C ASP A 604 -23.82 1.07 33.59
N GLU A 605 -23.10 0.02 33.94
CA GLU A 605 -22.95 -1.16 33.09
C GLU A 605 -24.29 -1.82 32.75
N GLU A 606 -25.23 -1.91 33.70
CA GLU A 606 -26.54 -2.54 33.47
C GLU A 606 -27.36 -1.78 32.43
N ARG A 607 -27.34 -0.44 32.48
CA ARG A 607 -27.99 0.41 31.49
C ARG A 607 -27.36 0.28 30.11
N VAL A 608 -26.03 0.28 30.03
CA VAL A 608 -25.32 0.12 28.76
C VAL A 608 -25.67 -1.22 28.11
N LEU A 609 -25.71 -2.31 28.89
CA LEU A 609 -26.01 -3.67 28.40
C LEU A 609 -27.41 -3.81 27.79
N VAL A 610 -28.38 -2.99 28.20
CA VAL A 610 -29.75 -3.00 27.68
C VAL A 610 -30.02 -1.94 26.60
N ARG A 611 -29.02 -1.16 26.19
CA ARG A 611 -29.17 -0.24 25.05
C ARG A 611 -29.40 -1.03 23.75
N PRO A 612 -30.31 -0.57 22.87
CA PRO A 612 -30.50 -1.15 21.55
C PRO A 612 -29.39 -0.71 20.59
N TYR A 613 -29.06 -1.57 19.63
CA TYR A 613 -28.06 -1.34 18.59
C TYR A 613 -28.58 -1.90 17.27
N ALA A 614 -28.52 -1.10 16.21
CA ALA A 614 -28.91 -1.50 14.87
C ALA A 614 -27.73 -2.18 14.16
N VAL A 615 -27.94 -3.39 13.65
CA VAL A 615 -26.95 -4.17 12.92
C VAL A 615 -27.58 -4.79 11.69
N TRP A 616 -26.83 -4.89 10.59
CA TRP A 616 -27.28 -5.61 9.40
C TRP A 616 -27.32 -7.11 9.67
N SER A 617 -28.47 -7.75 9.40
CA SER A 617 -28.64 -9.19 9.49
C SER A 617 -28.63 -9.79 8.10
N GLU A 618 -27.59 -10.55 7.75
CA GLU A 618 -27.49 -11.23 6.45
C GLU A 618 -28.66 -12.20 6.24
N SER A 619 -29.04 -12.94 7.29
CA SER A 619 -30.14 -13.91 7.23
C SER A 619 -31.51 -13.30 6.93
N LEU A 620 -31.71 -12.03 7.31
CA LEU A 620 -32.98 -11.31 7.14
C LEU A 620 -32.90 -10.27 6.02
N GLU A 621 -31.73 -10.09 5.41
CA GLU A 621 -31.40 -9.04 4.43
C GLU A 621 -31.94 -7.65 4.83
N ARG A 622 -31.88 -7.33 6.14
CA ARG A 622 -32.37 -6.06 6.69
C ARG A 622 -31.64 -5.69 7.97
N MET A 623 -31.80 -4.42 8.37
CA MET A 623 -31.39 -3.96 9.70
C MET A 623 -32.23 -4.62 10.79
N GLU A 624 -31.55 -5.18 11.78
CA GLU A 624 -32.13 -5.76 12.98
C GLU A 624 -31.65 -4.99 14.21
N THR A 625 -32.55 -4.79 15.18
CA THR A 625 -32.20 -4.19 16.47
C THR A 625 -31.87 -5.29 17.48
N ARG A 626 -30.65 -5.26 18.01
CA ARG A 626 -30.15 -6.16 19.05
C ARG A 626 -29.78 -5.38 20.30
N LEU A 627 -29.79 -6.03 21.46
CA LEU A 627 -29.29 -5.41 22.70
C LEU A 627 -27.77 -5.54 22.78
N VAL A 628 -27.09 -4.55 23.37
CA VAL A 628 -25.63 -4.58 23.58
C VAL A 628 -25.16 -5.89 24.23
N ARG A 629 -25.86 -6.38 25.26
CA ARG A 629 -25.54 -7.67 25.91
C ARG A 629 -25.53 -8.88 24.98
N SER A 630 -26.23 -8.81 23.85
CA SER A 630 -26.29 -9.93 22.88
C SER A 630 -25.04 -10.04 22.01
N PHE A 631 -24.13 -9.05 22.07
CA PHE A 631 -22.84 -9.11 21.40
C PHE A 631 -21.78 -9.84 22.21
N PHE A 632 -22.08 -10.20 23.47
CA PHE A 632 -21.28 -11.14 24.24
C PHE A 632 -21.70 -12.57 23.93
N GLU A 633 -20.76 -13.38 23.48
CA GLU A 633 -20.98 -14.80 23.22
C GLU A 633 -20.87 -15.58 24.53
N PRO A 634 -21.83 -16.47 24.84
CA PRO A 634 -21.87 -17.15 26.13
C PRO A 634 -20.74 -18.15 26.36
N GLU A 635 -20.20 -18.74 25.28
CA GLU A 635 -19.23 -19.83 25.31
C GLU A 635 -17.90 -19.45 24.66
N ALA A 636 -17.60 -18.14 24.53
CA ALA A 636 -16.36 -17.67 23.92
C ALA A 636 -15.13 -18.22 24.63
N GLU A 637 -14.17 -18.77 23.87
CA GLU A 637 -12.89 -19.23 24.42
C GLU A 637 -12.02 -18.05 24.87
N SER A 638 -12.02 -16.95 24.11
CA SER A 638 -11.28 -15.73 24.40
C SER A 638 -12.07 -14.74 25.24
N ALA A 639 -11.37 -13.89 25.99
CA ALA A 639 -12.00 -12.74 26.66
C ALA A 639 -12.59 -11.80 25.61
N GLN A 640 -13.80 -11.28 25.87
CA GLN A 640 -14.47 -10.36 24.96
C GLN A 640 -14.43 -8.95 25.52
N LEU A 641 -14.02 -7.98 24.70
CA LEU A 641 -13.99 -6.56 24.99
C LEU A 641 -14.90 -5.84 24.00
N ILE A 642 -15.88 -5.10 24.52
CA ILE A 642 -16.86 -4.38 23.71
C ILE A 642 -16.80 -2.90 24.05
N ALA A 643 -16.33 -2.07 23.12
CA ALA A 643 -16.51 -0.64 23.22
C ALA A 643 -17.92 -0.26 22.78
N VAL A 644 -18.58 0.59 23.57
CA VAL A 644 -19.96 1.03 23.32
C VAL A 644 -20.00 2.54 23.20
N GLY A 645 -20.36 3.01 21.99
CA GLY A 645 -20.52 4.41 21.64
C GLY A 645 -19.30 5.29 21.92
N GLY A 646 -18.08 4.74 21.88
CA GLY A 646 -16.88 5.50 22.23
C GLY A 646 -16.87 6.08 23.65
N ALA A 647 -17.71 5.54 24.55
CA ALA A 647 -17.92 6.06 25.91
C ALA A 647 -17.49 5.08 27.00
N ARG A 648 -17.79 3.80 26.79
CA ARG A 648 -17.59 2.69 27.75
C ARG A 648 -16.89 1.52 27.07
N VAL A 649 -16.13 0.77 27.85
CA VAL A 649 -15.56 -0.52 27.43
C VAL A 649 -16.01 -1.56 28.44
N LEU A 650 -16.72 -2.56 27.96
CA LEU A 650 -17.23 -3.68 28.75
C LEU A 650 -16.37 -4.91 28.50
N ARG A 651 -16.31 -5.81 29.48
CA ARG A 651 -15.53 -7.05 29.40
C ARG A 651 -16.36 -8.26 29.82
N ARG A 652 -16.15 -9.37 29.14
CA ARG A 652 -16.57 -10.71 29.57
C ARG A 652 -15.38 -11.66 29.55
N ALA A 653 -15.21 -12.45 30.62
CA ALA A 653 -14.17 -13.48 30.67
C ALA A 653 -14.48 -14.61 29.69
N GLY A 654 -13.42 -15.14 29.05
CA GLY A 654 -13.52 -16.32 28.19
C GLY A 654 -13.50 -17.61 29.00
N SER A 655 -14.03 -18.69 28.43
CA SER A 655 -14.05 -20.02 29.05
C SER A 655 -12.63 -20.55 29.33
N ALA A 656 -11.63 -20.16 28.53
CA ALA A 656 -10.23 -20.53 28.74
C ALA A 656 -9.55 -19.77 29.90
N GLU A 657 -10.04 -18.58 30.27
CA GLU A 657 -9.53 -17.82 31.42
C GLU A 657 -10.13 -18.31 32.75
N LEU A 658 -11.38 -18.80 32.72
CA LEU A 658 -12.12 -19.26 33.91
C LEU A 658 -11.56 -20.55 34.54
N ILE A 659 -10.60 -21.22 33.90
CA ILE A 659 -9.97 -22.48 34.37
C ILE A 659 -8.82 -22.22 35.37
N LEU A 660 -8.39 -20.96 35.54
CA LEU A 660 -7.26 -20.62 36.41
C LEU A 660 -7.74 -20.14 37.79
N VAL A 661 -8.30 -21.05 38.58
CA VAL A 661 -8.42 -20.86 40.04
C VAL A 661 -7.04 -21.15 40.66
N PRO A 662 -6.50 -20.30 41.56
CA PRO A 662 -5.30 -20.66 42.31
C PRO A 662 -5.66 -21.85 43.20
N SER A 663 -4.98 -22.98 43.02
CA SER A 663 -5.03 -24.07 43.99
C SER A 663 -4.49 -23.54 45.31
N ALA A 664 -5.40 -23.27 46.24
CA ALA A 664 -5.09 -23.11 47.65
C ALA A 664 -4.87 -24.50 48.24
N GLU A 665 -3.63 -24.80 48.60
CA GLU A 665 -3.16 -25.91 49.45
C GLU A 665 -1.64 -25.66 49.60
N GLU A 666 -0.97 -25.75 50.73
CA GLU A 666 -1.31 -25.99 52.13
C GLU A 666 -0.02 -25.66 52.91
N ASP A 667 -0.17 -25.32 54.19
CA ASP A 667 0.91 -25.08 55.15
C ASP A 667 1.97 -26.20 55.17
N GLY A 668 3.24 -25.80 55.31
CA GLY A 668 4.37 -26.70 55.49
C GLY A 668 5.55 -25.98 56.11
N ASP A 669 5.51 -25.88 57.44
CA ASP A 669 6.57 -25.42 58.32
C ASP A 669 7.96 -25.97 57.94
N GLY A 670 8.96 -25.11 58.04
CA GLY A 670 10.37 -25.47 57.86
C GLY A 670 11.30 -24.33 58.26
N GLU A 671 11.31 -23.99 59.56
CA GLU A 671 12.43 -23.27 60.18
C GLU A 671 13.74 -24.02 59.92
N GLN A 672 14.75 -23.32 59.39
CA GLN A 672 16.15 -23.63 59.71
C GLN A 672 17.05 -22.40 59.60
N GLU A 673 17.81 -22.21 60.68
CA GLU A 673 18.64 -21.07 61.03
C GLU A 673 19.91 -20.91 60.17
N ALA A 674 20.34 -19.64 60.09
CA ALA A 674 21.72 -19.11 60.12
C ALA A 674 22.90 -19.88 59.49
N GLY A 675 23.59 -19.20 58.58
CA GLY A 675 24.99 -19.42 58.22
C GLY A 675 25.58 -18.17 57.54
N GLU A 676 26.55 -17.55 58.18
CA GLU A 676 27.31 -16.36 57.79
C GLU A 676 28.30 -16.59 56.63
N GLU A 677 28.86 -15.47 56.14
CA GLU A 677 30.03 -15.27 55.24
C GLU A 677 29.78 -15.57 53.75
N GLY A 678 30.08 -14.72 52.78
CA GLY A 678 30.73 -13.41 52.71
C GLY A 678 31.24 -13.27 51.26
N ASP A 679 30.95 -12.15 50.58
CA ASP A 679 31.96 -11.41 49.82
C ASP A 679 31.33 -10.17 49.17
N HIS A 680 31.95 -9.04 49.50
CA HIS A 680 31.74 -7.74 48.91
C HIS A 680 32.36 -7.70 47.52
N ASP A 681 31.63 -7.15 46.54
CA ASP A 681 32.25 -6.26 45.57
C ASP A 681 31.27 -5.15 45.18
N ASN A 682 31.58 -3.96 45.68
CA ASN A 682 31.00 -2.68 45.29
C ASN A 682 31.35 -2.39 43.83
N PHE A 683 30.36 -2.08 43.00
CA PHE A 683 30.59 -1.15 41.89
C PHE A 683 29.49 -0.08 41.88
N ASP A 684 29.95 1.10 42.25
CA ASP A 684 29.31 2.39 42.41
C ASP A 684 28.95 2.98 41.03
N TRP A 685 27.71 3.43 40.84
CA TRP A 685 27.35 4.28 39.70
C TRP A 685 27.02 5.67 40.23
N GLY A 686 28.06 6.49 40.31
CA GLY A 686 27.95 7.93 40.51
C GLY A 686 27.21 8.58 39.35
N TYR A 687 26.21 9.39 39.70
CA TYR A 687 25.62 10.40 38.85
C TYR A 687 26.65 11.51 38.60
N ASP A 688 26.88 11.85 37.34
CA ASP A 688 27.38 13.16 36.95
C ASP A 688 26.40 13.76 35.92
N ASP A 689 25.71 14.81 36.39
CA ASP A 689 25.12 15.86 35.58
C ASP A 689 26.25 16.71 34.92
N ASP A 690 25.86 17.50 33.92
CA ASP A 690 26.65 18.49 33.16
C ASP A 690 27.42 17.96 31.92
N ASP A 691 26.86 18.18 30.72
CA ASP A 691 27.39 19.23 29.84
C ASP A 691 26.57 19.42 28.53
N ALA A 692 25.95 20.59 28.48
CA ALA A 692 25.88 21.57 27.39
C ALA A 692 26.29 21.20 25.92
N LEU A 693 25.40 21.65 25.00
CA LEU A 693 25.67 22.37 23.73
C LEU A 693 26.37 21.63 22.55
N PHE A 694 25.56 21.24 21.55
CA PHE A 694 25.62 21.45 20.07
C PHE A 694 26.96 21.31 19.28
N PRO A 695 26.94 20.96 17.96
CA PRO A 695 25.91 21.21 16.95
C PRO A 695 25.16 20.00 16.38
#